data_AF-A0A9W8H5A9-F1
#
_entry.id   AF-A0A9W8H5A9-F1
#
_cell.length_a   1.000
_cell.length_b   1.000
_cell.length_c   1.000
_cell.angle_alpha   90.00
_cell.angle_beta   90.00
_cell.angle_gamma   90.00
#
_symmetry.space_group_name_H-M   'P 1'
#
loop_
_entity.id
_entity.type
_entity.pdbx_description
1 polymer ?
#
loop_
_entity_poly.entity_id
_entity_poly.type
_entity_poly.pdbx_seq_one_letter_code
_entity_poly.pdbx_strand_id
1 'polypeptide(L)'
;MGCVDHALLALAAAALAVHAHAEGVEVHDGRPRAAASPAAASTYAVAAVLGAVALAACSRRARTAAAFAYNCFLRPLGAHASDQKRLDAFYEGQAGIYDATRSSLLRGRRTMLRLCAAELERRAARAEKLVWVDMGGGTGWNIEQMDAYFDVSRFHRIYLVDLCRPLCQVAARRAKANGWSNVHIVCQDAASFALPADAAAHADLVTMSYSLSMIGDYYAAIDHVSRLLRPRTGVVGVVDFYVSDPSRTDCGAGTLGYRCSWLTRVFWQHWFEQDHVHLHPSRRNYLEHAFATLKVLNARNHFVVPYLVQIPYYVWLGSPSPAAAERPLDAARFELPSPSASPRDCLHPRSAPSGCPDTWSQSSAEAADSGCLYGVAAGAPARGWARHPYRPSRPEHAQFSTYIYGFTWEDPRTDICVLDLQRGDTVLAITSAGDNVLAYAAHTEGLTIHCVDMNPCQNHLLELKLAALHALDYGRFWSMFGAGQLPGFGRTLDTELSALLSSAAYQYWRANTSAFASAGELPLGARLLGRRGLYTTGYSGLALRCLGLATRLLGVHDSLREMAAAPLLKDQAQVWRRRVLRRLLGSAAVLLLDNRVAMWQLMGVPASQWNMLRSEGSMSQYIRDTLDPVATTTSFARDNYFYHMLIAHRYSRACCPDYLTEPGFRRLQRAARGAAGTAFSIHTATISDTLRSMRPGELSKAVVMDHMDWFGPDEAEAEVRALRRALKQGGFVLWRSAARIPWYIANFEANGFRVEALAVRQPNTQAVLDRVNMYASFYKATKL
;
A
#
# COMPACT_ATOMS: atom_id res chain seq x y z
N MET A 1 15.79 -11.59 22.32
CA MET A 1 16.83 -10.84 21.59
C MET A 1 18.03 -10.45 22.46
N GLY A 2 17.97 -10.44 23.80
CA GLY A 2 19.06 -9.89 24.64
C GLY A 2 20.38 -10.69 24.80
N CYS A 3 20.41 -12.02 24.75
CA CYS A 3 21.65 -12.77 25.05
C CYS A 3 22.70 -12.80 23.93
N VAL A 4 22.31 -12.62 22.66
CA VAL A 4 23.24 -12.75 21.52
C VAL A 4 24.01 -11.44 21.30
N ASP A 5 23.35 -10.30 21.53
CA ASP A 5 23.97 -8.98 21.39
C ASP A 5 25.03 -8.74 22.47
N HIS A 6 24.80 -9.19 23.70
CA HIS A 6 25.78 -9.10 24.78
C HIS A 6 27.03 -9.97 24.55
N ALA A 7 26.89 -11.13 23.92
CA ALA A 7 28.02 -12.01 23.60
C ALA A 7 28.90 -11.43 22.49
N LEU A 8 28.28 -10.82 21.46
CA LEU A 8 29.01 -10.15 20.37
C LEU A 8 29.71 -8.85 20.85
N LEU A 9 29.07 -8.09 21.74
CA LEU A 9 29.68 -6.91 22.38
C LEU A 9 30.85 -7.30 23.29
N ALA A 10 30.75 -8.40 24.03
CA ALA A 10 31.85 -8.90 24.85
C ALA A 10 33.04 -9.39 24.00
N LEU A 11 32.78 -10.04 22.86
CA LEU A 11 33.80 -10.47 21.90
C LEU A 11 34.49 -9.29 21.20
N ALA A 12 33.72 -8.25 20.83
CA ALA A 12 34.27 -7.02 20.26
C ALA A 12 35.11 -6.24 21.28
N ALA A 13 34.67 -6.17 22.53
CA ALA A 13 35.43 -5.55 23.62
C ALA A 13 36.73 -6.32 23.94
N ALA A 14 36.70 -7.65 23.91
CA ALA A 14 37.90 -8.47 24.07
C ALA A 14 38.88 -8.30 22.90
N ALA A 15 38.40 -8.22 21.66
CA ALA A 15 39.24 -7.96 20.50
C ALA A 15 39.86 -6.54 20.50
N LEU A 16 39.11 -5.54 20.95
CA LEU A 16 39.60 -4.17 21.13
C LEU A 16 40.63 -4.05 22.26
N ALA A 17 40.46 -4.79 23.37
CA ALA A 17 41.44 -4.85 24.44
C ALA A 17 42.75 -5.52 23.99
N VAL A 18 42.68 -6.52 23.11
CA VAL A 18 43.86 -7.17 22.49
C VAL A 18 44.60 -6.21 21.54
N HIS A 19 43.87 -5.35 20.81
CA HIS A 19 44.48 -4.37 19.93
C HIS A 19 45.12 -3.20 20.69
N ALA A 20 44.46 -2.71 21.76
CA ALA A 20 44.98 -1.64 22.61
C ALA A 20 46.25 -2.04 23.38
N HIS A 21 46.43 -3.34 23.68
CA HIS A 21 47.64 -3.83 24.35
C HIS A 21 48.84 -3.98 23.39
N ALA A 22 48.61 -3.98 22.07
CA ALA A 22 49.63 -4.16 21.04
C ALA A 22 50.32 -2.84 20.60
N GLU A 23 49.74 -1.67 20.90
CA GLU A 23 50.29 -0.36 20.50
C GLU A 23 50.94 0.44 21.65
N GLY A 24 50.94 -0.08 22.88
CA GLY A 24 51.48 0.62 24.05
C GLY A 24 52.87 0.17 24.47
N VAL A 25 53.94 0.56 23.75
CA VAL A 25 55.31 0.59 24.29
C VAL A 25 56.08 1.79 23.71
N GLU A 26 56.05 2.91 24.46
CA GLU A 26 57.00 4.02 24.29
C GLU A 26 58.39 3.61 24.80
N VAL A 27 59.42 4.06 24.07
CA VAL A 27 60.83 3.81 24.36
C VAL A 27 61.37 4.96 25.22
N HIS A 28 61.84 4.66 26.44
CA HIS A 28 62.90 5.44 27.09
C HIS A 28 63.94 4.50 27.73
N ASP A 29 65.20 4.72 27.35
CA ASP A 29 66.46 4.22 27.93
C ASP A 29 66.71 2.70 28.03
N GLY A 30 67.30 2.17 26.95
CA GLY A 30 68.61 1.50 26.98
C GLY A 30 68.82 0.28 27.90
N ARG A 31 68.33 -0.91 27.50
CA ARG A 31 69.01 -2.23 27.49
C ARG A 31 67.99 -3.35 27.16
N PRO A 32 68.37 -4.42 26.44
CA PRO A 32 67.39 -5.37 25.87
C PRO A 32 66.99 -6.44 26.88
N ARG A 33 65.69 -6.77 26.97
CA ARG A 33 65.22 -8.03 27.56
C ARG A 33 64.16 -8.70 26.68
N ALA A 34 64.57 -9.88 26.19
CA ALA A 34 63.82 -11.03 25.69
C ALA A 34 62.45 -10.80 25.03
N ALA A 35 62.42 -11.02 23.72
CA ALA A 35 61.21 -11.14 22.91
C ALA A 35 60.24 -12.20 23.48
N ALA A 36 59.02 -11.78 23.81
CA ALA A 36 57.90 -12.71 23.95
C ALA A 36 57.63 -13.33 22.57
N SER A 37 57.72 -14.67 22.48
CA SER A 37 57.63 -15.37 21.20
C SER A 37 56.25 -15.20 20.53
N PRO A 38 56.17 -15.10 19.19
CA PRO A 38 54.92 -15.00 18.42
C PRO A 38 54.04 -16.27 18.48
N ALA A 39 54.49 -17.32 19.19
CA ALA A 39 53.76 -18.57 19.38
C ALA A 39 52.59 -18.44 20.39
N ALA A 40 52.65 -17.51 21.34
CA ALA A 40 51.60 -17.38 22.36
C ALA A 40 50.31 -16.79 21.76
N ALA A 41 50.41 -15.72 20.98
CA ALA A 41 49.24 -15.05 20.38
C ALA A 41 48.48 -15.94 19.38
N SER A 42 49.22 -16.76 18.62
CA SER A 42 48.64 -17.72 17.66
C SER A 42 47.95 -18.89 18.36
N THR A 43 48.48 -19.37 19.49
CA THR A 43 47.85 -20.45 20.27
C THR A 43 46.54 -20.01 20.93
N TYR A 44 46.47 -18.78 21.46
CA TYR A 44 45.24 -18.24 22.06
C TYR A 44 44.17 -17.87 21.01
N ALA A 45 44.56 -17.42 19.83
CA ALA A 45 43.62 -17.19 18.72
C ALA A 45 42.99 -18.50 18.23
N VAL A 46 43.79 -19.57 18.10
CA VAL A 46 43.30 -20.90 17.74
C VAL A 46 42.38 -21.48 18.83
N ALA A 47 42.73 -21.32 20.10
CA ALA A 47 41.88 -21.75 21.22
C ALA A 47 40.55 -20.97 21.29
N ALA A 48 40.54 -19.66 21.01
CA ALA A 48 39.33 -18.84 20.97
C ALA A 48 38.42 -19.21 19.78
N VAL A 49 39.01 -19.49 18.60
CA VAL A 49 38.28 -19.98 17.43
C VAL A 49 37.71 -21.38 17.69
N LEU A 50 38.49 -22.29 18.27
CA LEU A 50 38.01 -23.63 18.64
C LEU A 50 36.93 -23.58 19.73
N GLY A 51 37.05 -22.67 20.70
CA GLY A 51 36.03 -22.43 21.72
C GLY A 51 34.73 -21.87 21.14
N ALA A 52 34.83 -20.93 20.19
CA ALA A 52 33.66 -20.40 19.46
C ALA A 52 33.00 -21.47 18.57
N VAL A 53 33.79 -22.33 17.93
CA VAL A 53 33.32 -23.48 17.14
C VAL A 53 32.66 -24.53 18.04
N ALA A 54 33.22 -24.80 19.23
CA ALA A 54 32.63 -25.73 20.21
C ALA A 54 31.32 -25.19 20.81
N LEU A 55 31.24 -23.88 21.11
CA LEU A 55 30.01 -23.21 21.54
C LEU A 55 28.94 -23.17 20.43
N ALA A 56 29.35 -22.96 19.17
CA ALA A 56 28.49 -23.09 18.01
C ALA A 56 28.00 -24.55 17.83
N ALA A 57 28.88 -25.53 18.01
CA ALA A 57 28.53 -26.95 17.96
C ALA A 57 27.56 -27.37 19.11
N CYS A 58 27.67 -26.76 20.29
CA CYS A 58 26.75 -27.02 21.40
C CYS A 58 25.35 -26.43 21.16
N SER A 59 25.23 -25.29 20.47
CA SER A 59 23.92 -24.68 20.22
C SER A 59 23.17 -25.38 19.08
N ARG A 60 21.92 -25.82 19.35
CA ARG A 60 21.04 -26.44 18.34
C ARG A 60 20.86 -25.53 17.11
N ARG A 61 20.87 -24.20 17.29
CA ARG A 61 20.76 -23.21 16.21
C ARG A 61 22.00 -23.12 15.34
N ALA A 62 23.21 -23.14 15.89
CA ALA A 62 24.41 -23.08 15.06
C ALA A 62 24.77 -24.43 14.41
N ARG A 63 24.44 -25.58 15.01
CA ARG A 63 24.43 -26.88 14.28
C ARG A 63 23.48 -26.86 13.08
N THR A 64 22.29 -26.30 13.26
CA THR A 64 21.28 -26.16 12.19
C THR A 64 21.77 -25.19 11.09
N ALA A 65 22.41 -24.07 11.46
CA ALA A 65 22.98 -23.12 10.52
C ALA A 65 24.24 -23.65 9.80
N ALA A 66 25.10 -24.41 10.49
CA ALA A 66 26.29 -25.03 9.93
C ALA A 66 25.94 -26.19 8.98
N ALA A 67 24.96 -27.02 9.34
CA ALA A 67 24.44 -28.06 8.45
C ALA A 67 23.78 -27.45 7.20
N PHE A 68 23.06 -26.34 7.36
CA PHE A 68 22.53 -25.57 6.23
C PHE A 68 23.66 -25.01 5.35
N ALA A 69 24.66 -24.37 5.96
CA ALA A 69 25.77 -23.79 5.24
C ALA A 69 26.60 -24.84 4.48
N TYR A 70 26.90 -25.97 5.12
CA TYR A 70 27.63 -27.07 4.48
C TYR A 70 26.86 -27.62 3.27
N ASN A 71 25.56 -27.86 3.41
CA ASN A 71 24.76 -28.43 2.32
C ASN A 71 24.43 -27.44 1.20
N CYS A 72 24.39 -26.12 1.48
CA CYS A 72 24.12 -25.10 0.45
C CYS A 72 25.40 -24.51 -0.18
N PHE A 73 26.53 -24.46 0.53
CA PHE A 73 27.74 -23.78 0.06
C PHE A 73 28.93 -24.71 -0.20
N LEU A 74 28.96 -25.94 0.34
CA LEU A 74 30.14 -26.82 0.27
C LEU A 74 29.88 -28.19 -0.36
N ARG A 75 28.63 -28.65 -0.44
CA ARG A 75 28.29 -29.95 -1.04
C ARG A 75 27.96 -29.76 -2.53
N PRO A 76 28.81 -30.24 -3.47
CA PRO A 76 28.51 -30.13 -4.89
C PRO A 76 27.28 -30.98 -5.25
N LEU A 77 26.31 -30.37 -5.92
CA LEU A 77 25.22 -31.08 -6.61
C LEU A 77 25.83 -31.78 -7.82
N GLY A 78 26.00 -33.11 -7.74
CA GLY A 78 26.52 -33.90 -8.85
C GLY A 78 25.57 -33.91 -10.05
N ALA A 79 26.11 -34.19 -11.24
CA ALA A 79 25.29 -34.45 -12.43
C ALA A 79 24.49 -35.75 -12.24
N HIS A 80 23.19 -35.63 -12.03
CA HIS A 80 22.28 -36.77 -11.86
C HIS A 80 21.37 -36.93 -13.09
N ALA A 81 21.08 -38.18 -13.48
CA ALA A 81 20.36 -38.52 -14.71
C ALA A 81 18.86 -38.14 -14.76
N SER A 82 18.27 -37.65 -13.66
CA SER A 82 16.85 -37.24 -13.58
C SER A 82 16.63 -36.22 -12.47
N ASP A 83 15.72 -35.26 -12.66
CA ASP A 83 15.38 -34.22 -11.67
C ASP A 83 14.92 -34.77 -10.32
N GLN A 84 14.18 -35.89 -10.31
CA GLN A 84 13.74 -36.53 -9.07
C GLN A 84 14.91 -37.04 -8.21
N LYS A 85 15.82 -37.83 -8.80
CA LYS A 85 17.00 -38.37 -8.08
C LYS A 85 17.91 -37.26 -7.55
N ARG A 86 17.99 -36.14 -8.28
CA ARG A 86 18.74 -34.93 -7.88
C ARG A 86 18.13 -34.27 -6.65
N LEU A 87 16.82 -34.04 -6.66
CA LEU A 87 16.10 -33.45 -5.52
C LEU A 87 16.15 -34.37 -4.30
N ASP A 88 15.98 -35.68 -4.49
CA ASP A 88 16.07 -36.67 -3.42
C ASP A 88 17.45 -36.61 -2.74
N ALA A 89 18.55 -36.64 -3.52
CA ALA A 89 19.91 -36.57 -2.98
C ALA A 89 20.22 -35.23 -2.25
N PHE A 90 19.64 -34.13 -2.70
CA PHE A 90 19.81 -32.81 -2.07
C PHE A 90 19.06 -32.70 -0.74
N TYR A 91 17.84 -33.25 -0.67
CA TYR A 91 16.96 -33.09 0.49
C TYR A 91 17.01 -34.22 1.52
N GLU A 92 17.51 -35.41 1.18
CA GLU A 92 17.59 -36.58 2.07
C GLU A 92 18.29 -36.25 3.42
N GLY A 93 19.40 -35.50 3.38
CA GLY A 93 20.14 -35.09 4.58
C GLY A 93 19.56 -33.87 5.32
N GLN A 94 18.56 -33.17 4.75
CA GLN A 94 18.03 -31.91 5.27
C GLN A 94 16.54 -31.95 5.61
N ALA A 95 15.80 -32.98 5.18
CA ALA A 95 14.36 -33.08 5.31
C ALA A 95 13.85 -32.89 6.76
N GLY A 96 14.60 -33.38 7.75
CA GLY A 96 14.25 -33.25 9.17
C GLY A 96 14.47 -31.85 9.78
N ILE A 97 15.31 -31.01 9.17
CA ILE A 97 15.63 -29.64 9.64
C ILE A 97 15.10 -28.55 8.70
N TYR A 98 14.50 -28.96 7.58
CA TYR A 98 14.10 -28.09 6.47
C TYR A 98 13.24 -26.90 6.91
N ASP A 99 12.22 -27.14 7.74
CA ASP A 99 11.31 -26.06 8.18
C ASP A 99 11.98 -25.08 9.16
N ALA A 100 12.89 -25.59 10.00
CA ALA A 100 13.61 -24.80 10.98
C ALA A 100 14.65 -23.86 10.33
N THR A 101 15.34 -24.33 9.29
CA THR A 101 16.33 -23.54 8.54
C THR A 101 15.66 -22.55 7.57
N ARG A 102 14.66 -23.01 6.82
CA ARG A 102 14.07 -22.22 5.72
C ARG A 102 13.00 -21.22 6.14
N SER A 103 12.44 -21.28 7.35
CA SER A 103 11.46 -20.28 7.84
C SER A 103 11.98 -18.83 7.84
N SER A 104 13.29 -18.64 8.00
CA SER A 104 13.94 -17.32 7.98
C SER A 104 14.14 -16.75 6.57
N LEU A 105 14.29 -17.64 5.57
CA LEU A 105 14.51 -17.34 4.16
C LEU A 105 13.17 -17.24 3.39
N LEU A 106 12.23 -18.15 3.64
CA LEU A 106 10.97 -18.24 2.88
C LEU A 106 9.85 -17.38 3.50
N ARG A 107 10.13 -16.08 3.67
CA ARG A 107 9.24 -15.16 4.41
C ARG A 107 7.88 -14.93 3.75
N GLY A 108 7.80 -15.05 2.42
CA GLY A 108 6.58 -14.73 1.68
C GLY A 108 5.45 -15.76 1.81
N ARG A 109 5.73 -17.00 2.26
CA ARG A 109 4.73 -18.09 2.32
C ARG A 109 3.53 -17.73 3.18
N ARG A 110 3.78 -17.18 4.38
CA ARG A 110 2.69 -16.77 5.29
C ARG A 110 1.83 -15.67 4.68
N THR A 111 2.45 -14.72 4.00
CA THR A 111 1.72 -13.64 3.33
C THR A 111 0.86 -14.21 2.21
N MET A 112 1.42 -15.05 1.33
CA MET A 112 0.67 -15.71 0.26
C MET A 112 -0.54 -16.46 0.81
N LEU A 113 -0.35 -17.31 1.83
CA LEU A 113 -1.44 -18.10 2.40
C LEU A 113 -2.54 -17.23 3.03
N ARG A 114 -2.18 -16.14 3.73
CA ARG A 114 -3.17 -15.20 4.28
C ARG A 114 -3.97 -14.50 3.19
N LEU A 115 -3.31 -14.10 2.10
CA LEU A 115 -3.97 -13.48 0.95
C LEU A 115 -4.90 -14.48 0.25
N CYS A 116 -4.47 -15.73 0.08
CA CYS A 116 -5.31 -16.78 -0.49
C CYS A 116 -6.50 -17.08 0.42
N ALA A 117 -6.31 -17.17 1.73
CA ALA A 117 -7.39 -17.36 2.71
C ALA A 117 -8.42 -16.22 2.63
N ALA A 118 -7.96 -14.96 2.60
CA ALA A 118 -8.84 -13.80 2.49
C ALA A 118 -9.67 -13.82 1.19
N GLU A 119 -9.06 -14.24 0.07
CA GLU A 119 -9.75 -14.36 -1.21
C GLU A 119 -10.70 -15.57 -1.24
N LEU A 120 -10.32 -16.68 -0.60
CA LEU A 120 -11.15 -17.87 -0.44
C LEU A 120 -12.38 -17.57 0.39
N GLU A 121 -12.29 -16.92 1.55
CA GLU A 121 -13.47 -16.57 2.35
C GLU A 121 -14.51 -15.79 1.54
N ARG A 122 -14.02 -14.94 0.63
CA ARG A 122 -14.87 -14.13 -0.25
C ARG A 122 -15.55 -14.94 -1.35
N ARG A 123 -14.91 -16.01 -1.85
CA ARG A 123 -15.39 -16.81 -2.99
C ARG A 123 -16.06 -18.13 -2.57
N ALA A 124 -15.66 -18.68 -1.43
CA ALA A 124 -16.03 -19.99 -0.90
C ALA A 124 -17.46 -20.05 -0.34
N ALA A 125 -18.09 -18.90 -0.02
CA ALA A 125 -19.49 -18.86 0.40
C ALA A 125 -20.47 -19.49 -0.61
N ARG A 126 -20.01 -19.79 -1.84
CA ARG A 126 -20.79 -20.36 -2.95
C ARG A 126 -20.35 -21.76 -3.39
N ALA A 127 -19.30 -22.33 -2.80
CA ALA A 127 -18.73 -23.60 -3.24
C ALA A 127 -19.03 -24.72 -2.24
N GLU A 128 -19.71 -25.77 -2.68
CA GLU A 128 -20.08 -26.91 -1.83
C GLU A 128 -18.90 -27.85 -1.52
N LYS A 129 -17.93 -27.95 -2.42
CA LYS A 129 -16.76 -28.85 -2.30
C LYS A 129 -15.49 -28.14 -2.75
N LEU A 130 -14.76 -27.55 -1.80
CA LEU A 130 -13.51 -26.86 -2.08
C LEU A 130 -12.36 -27.86 -2.30
N VAL A 131 -11.58 -27.66 -3.36
CA VAL A 131 -10.35 -28.43 -3.63
C VAL A 131 -9.13 -27.54 -3.68
N TRP A 132 -8.07 -27.91 -2.95
CA TRP A 132 -6.79 -27.22 -2.96
C TRP A 132 -5.68 -28.14 -3.50
N VAL A 133 -4.87 -27.64 -4.44
CA VAL A 133 -3.65 -28.28 -4.92
C VAL A 133 -2.42 -27.43 -4.53
N ASP A 134 -1.53 -27.97 -3.69
CA ASP A 134 -0.25 -27.34 -3.32
C ASP A 134 0.89 -27.96 -4.15
N MET A 135 1.31 -27.26 -5.20
CA MET A 135 2.33 -27.70 -6.16
C MET A 135 3.75 -27.35 -5.69
N GLY A 136 4.56 -28.40 -5.49
CA GLY A 136 5.83 -28.31 -4.77
C GLY A 136 5.60 -28.09 -3.27
N GLY A 137 4.63 -28.78 -2.68
CA GLY A 137 4.22 -28.58 -1.28
C GLY A 137 5.23 -29.09 -0.24
N GLY A 138 6.28 -29.81 -0.66
CA GLY A 138 7.39 -30.23 0.19
C GLY A 138 6.95 -31.03 1.42
N THR A 139 7.26 -30.49 2.60
CA THR A 139 6.98 -31.12 3.91
C THR A 139 5.52 -31.00 4.37
N GLY A 140 4.64 -30.37 3.60
CA GLY A 140 3.26 -30.08 3.99
C GLY A 140 3.11 -28.90 4.97
N TRP A 141 4.14 -28.05 5.08
CA TRP A 141 4.13 -26.88 5.96
C TRP A 141 3.06 -25.86 5.58
N ASN A 142 2.78 -25.66 4.29
CA ASN A 142 1.75 -24.71 3.87
C ASN A 142 0.37 -25.12 4.38
N ILE A 143 0.05 -26.42 4.35
CA ILE A 143 -1.22 -26.97 4.83
C ILE A 143 -1.40 -26.68 6.32
N GLU A 144 -0.37 -26.94 7.12
CA GLU A 144 -0.37 -26.63 8.55
C GLU A 144 -0.58 -25.14 8.85
N GLN A 145 0.06 -24.26 8.06
CA GLN A 145 -0.10 -22.83 8.27
C GLN A 145 -1.41 -22.29 7.74
N MET A 146 -1.99 -22.90 6.69
CA MET A 146 -3.27 -22.50 6.13
C MET A 146 -4.37 -22.68 7.19
N ASP A 147 -4.32 -23.73 8.00
CA ASP A 147 -5.31 -24.00 9.05
C ASP A 147 -5.47 -22.85 10.06
N ALA A 148 -4.40 -22.09 10.30
CA ALA A 148 -4.44 -20.90 11.15
C ALA A 148 -5.13 -19.67 10.52
N TYR A 149 -5.43 -19.72 9.22
CA TYR A 149 -6.01 -18.63 8.43
C TYR A 149 -7.35 -19.02 7.79
N PHE A 150 -7.50 -20.28 7.41
CA PHE A 150 -8.66 -20.89 6.80
C PHE A 150 -8.70 -22.37 7.21
N ASP A 151 -9.75 -22.75 7.93
CA ASP A 151 -9.94 -24.11 8.45
C ASP A 151 -9.80 -25.15 7.33
N VAL A 152 -8.79 -26.02 7.45
CA VAL A 152 -8.48 -26.99 6.38
C VAL A 152 -9.56 -28.07 6.24
N SER A 153 -10.41 -28.27 7.26
CA SER A 153 -11.54 -29.21 7.19
C SER A 153 -12.63 -28.75 6.20
N ARG A 154 -12.68 -27.45 5.87
CA ARG A 154 -13.59 -26.90 4.85
C ARG A 154 -13.21 -27.33 3.43
N PHE A 155 -11.99 -27.83 3.21
CA PHE A 155 -11.62 -28.44 1.94
C PHE A 155 -12.13 -29.88 1.89
N HIS A 156 -12.86 -30.19 0.83
CA HIS A 156 -13.24 -31.57 0.51
C HIS A 156 -12.00 -32.43 0.28
N ARG A 157 -11.02 -31.90 -0.47
CA ARG A 157 -9.73 -32.56 -0.74
C ARG A 157 -8.61 -31.53 -0.83
N ILE A 158 -7.46 -31.90 -0.27
CA ILE A 158 -6.19 -31.16 -0.39
C ILE A 158 -5.18 -32.10 -1.02
N TYR A 159 -4.61 -31.74 -2.16
CA TYR A 159 -3.57 -32.49 -2.85
C TYR A 159 -2.22 -31.79 -2.66
N LEU A 160 -1.29 -32.45 -1.99
CA LEU A 160 0.11 -32.05 -1.95
C LEU A 160 0.85 -32.78 -3.07
N VAL A 161 1.36 -32.05 -4.04
CA VAL A 161 2.09 -32.61 -5.19
C VAL A 161 3.56 -32.20 -5.08
N ASP A 162 4.47 -33.16 -4.98
CA ASP A 162 5.91 -32.88 -4.92
C ASP A 162 6.73 -33.97 -5.61
N LEU A 163 7.82 -33.60 -6.28
CA LEU A 163 8.68 -34.55 -6.98
C LEU A 163 9.60 -35.32 -6.02
N CYS A 164 9.89 -34.76 -4.84
CA CYS A 164 10.86 -35.28 -3.89
C CYS A 164 10.25 -36.27 -2.88
N ARG A 165 10.72 -37.52 -2.89
CA ARG A 165 10.16 -38.61 -2.07
C ARG A 165 10.41 -38.41 -0.57
N PRO A 166 11.62 -38.02 -0.10
CA PRO A 166 11.85 -37.73 1.32
C PRO A 166 10.92 -36.65 1.87
N LEU A 167 10.64 -35.59 1.11
CA LEU A 167 9.73 -34.53 1.54
C LEU A 167 8.28 -35.01 1.61
N CYS A 168 7.83 -35.78 0.62
CA CYS A 168 6.51 -36.44 0.64
C CYS A 168 6.33 -37.34 1.89
N GLN A 169 7.36 -38.08 2.30
CA GLN A 169 7.31 -38.90 3.51
C GLN A 169 7.20 -38.07 4.80
N VAL A 170 7.82 -36.89 4.84
CA VAL A 170 7.62 -35.94 5.95
C VAL A 170 6.19 -35.40 5.95
N ALA A 171 5.66 -35.02 4.78
CA ALA A 171 4.28 -34.57 4.63
C ALA A 171 3.26 -35.63 5.06
N ALA A 172 3.44 -36.88 4.67
CA ALA A 172 2.56 -37.99 5.06
C ALA A 172 2.56 -38.21 6.59
N ARG A 173 3.74 -38.17 7.22
CA ARG A 173 3.85 -38.23 8.69
C ARG A 173 3.16 -37.05 9.37
N ARG A 174 3.30 -35.84 8.81
CA ARG A 174 2.65 -34.63 9.31
C ARG A 174 1.13 -34.70 9.20
N ALA A 175 0.60 -35.14 8.07
CA ALA A 175 -0.83 -35.30 7.87
C ALA A 175 -1.41 -36.31 8.88
N LYS A 176 -0.74 -37.46 9.07
CA LYS A 176 -1.12 -38.46 10.08
C LYS A 176 -1.07 -37.90 11.50
N ALA A 177 -0.03 -37.14 11.85
CA ALA A 177 0.13 -36.56 13.18
C ALA A 177 -0.94 -35.50 13.51
N ASN A 178 -1.42 -34.75 12.51
CA ASN A 178 -2.49 -33.76 12.68
C ASN A 178 -3.90 -34.35 12.45
N GLY A 179 -4.01 -35.64 12.14
CA GLY A 179 -5.30 -36.31 11.90
C GLY A 179 -6.04 -35.86 10.64
N TRP A 180 -5.35 -35.28 9.65
CA TRP A 180 -5.99 -34.82 8.41
C TRP A 180 -6.34 -35.98 7.49
N SER A 181 -7.64 -36.26 7.35
CA SER A 181 -8.17 -37.31 6.46
C SER A 181 -8.41 -36.85 5.03
N ASN A 182 -8.46 -35.54 4.80
CA ASN A 182 -8.72 -34.91 3.52
C ASN A 182 -7.44 -34.54 2.73
N VAL A 183 -6.25 -34.81 3.28
CA VAL A 183 -4.95 -34.49 2.66
C VAL A 183 -4.36 -35.71 1.95
N HIS A 184 -4.07 -35.56 0.66
CA HIS A 184 -3.54 -36.59 -0.23
C HIS A 184 -2.15 -36.19 -0.70
N ILE A 185 -1.14 -36.99 -0.37
CA ILE A 185 0.26 -36.74 -0.75
C ILE A 185 0.55 -37.52 -2.04
N VAL A 186 0.94 -36.80 -3.09
CA VAL A 186 1.20 -37.35 -4.42
C VAL A 186 2.64 -37.04 -4.83
N CYS A 187 3.46 -38.10 -4.95
CA CYS A 187 4.84 -37.94 -5.38
C CYS A 187 4.92 -37.99 -6.92
N GLN A 188 4.71 -36.85 -7.56
CA GLN A 188 4.60 -36.73 -9.02
C GLN A 188 5.12 -35.36 -9.51
N ASP A 189 5.48 -35.29 -10.78
CA ASP A 189 5.79 -34.03 -11.45
C ASP A 189 4.55 -33.12 -11.58
N ALA A 190 4.73 -31.83 -11.29
CA ALA A 190 3.66 -30.84 -11.22
C ALA A 190 2.96 -30.59 -12.57
N ALA A 191 3.65 -30.73 -13.70
CA ALA A 191 3.06 -30.54 -15.03
C ALA A 191 2.21 -31.75 -15.48
N SER A 192 2.37 -32.90 -14.83
CA SER A 192 1.67 -34.15 -15.18
C SER A 192 0.52 -34.54 -14.26
N PHE A 193 0.39 -33.90 -13.09
CA PHE A 193 -0.60 -34.27 -12.07
C PHE A 193 -2.05 -34.00 -12.54
N ALA A 194 -2.93 -34.99 -12.51
CA ALA A 194 -4.35 -34.81 -12.79
C ALA A 194 -5.19 -35.01 -11.52
N LEU A 195 -6.27 -34.24 -11.37
CA LEU A 195 -7.24 -34.46 -10.30
C LEU A 195 -7.92 -35.82 -10.49
N PRO A 196 -8.04 -36.64 -9.43
CA PRO A 196 -8.85 -37.86 -9.48
C PRO A 196 -10.30 -37.56 -9.85
N ALA A 197 -10.92 -38.44 -10.64
CA ALA A 197 -12.28 -38.24 -11.17
C ALA A 197 -13.36 -38.09 -10.07
N ASP A 198 -13.10 -38.64 -8.88
CA ASP A 198 -13.98 -38.60 -7.70
C ASP A 198 -13.80 -37.34 -6.83
N ALA A 199 -12.75 -36.55 -7.07
CA ALA A 199 -12.39 -35.41 -6.21
C ALA A 199 -13.20 -34.15 -6.51
N ALA A 200 -13.10 -33.68 -7.75
CA ALA A 200 -13.82 -32.58 -8.38
C ALA A 200 -13.34 -32.43 -9.83
N ALA A 201 -14.14 -31.79 -10.68
CA ALA A 201 -13.69 -31.43 -12.05
C ALA A 201 -12.57 -30.37 -12.05
N HIS A 202 -12.49 -29.53 -11.01
CA HIS A 202 -11.58 -28.40 -10.95
C HIS A 202 -11.11 -28.11 -9.52
N ALA A 203 -9.94 -27.47 -9.39
CA ALA A 203 -9.39 -26.93 -8.15
C ALA A 203 -9.86 -25.50 -7.89
N ASP A 204 -10.17 -25.18 -6.63
CA ASP A 204 -10.56 -23.82 -6.21
C ASP A 204 -9.33 -22.98 -5.81
N LEU A 205 -8.31 -23.63 -5.27
CA LEU A 205 -7.03 -23.02 -4.94
C LEU A 205 -5.89 -23.86 -5.53
N VAL A 206 -4.95 -23.18 -6.19
CA VAL A 206 -3.63 -23.73 -6.51
C VAL A 206 -2.56 -22.87 -5.85
N THR A 207 -1.61 -23.47 -5.14
CA THR A 207 -0.47 -22.75 -4.58
C THR A 207 0.86 -23.26 -5.11
N MET A 208 1.79 -22.34 -5.35
CA MET A 208 3.18 -22.63 -5.73
C MET A 208 4.10 -21.81 -4.82
N SER A 209 4.71 -22.46 -3.84
CA SER A 209 5.51 -21.80 -2.82
C SER A 209 7.00 -22.09 -2.99
N TYR A 210 7.71 -21.17 -3.63
CA TYR A 210 9.13 -21.26 -3.98
C TYR A 210 9.45 -22.50 -4.82
N SER A 211 8.48 -22.92 -5.64
CA SER A 211 8.55 -24.11 -6.49
C SER A 211 8.60 -23.76 -7.98
N LEU A 212 8.00 -22.64 -8.41
CA LEU A 212 7.95 -22.26 -9.82
C LEU A 212 9.35 -22.01 -10.41
N SER A 213 10.28 -21.45 -9.62
CA SER A 213 11.68 -21.26 -10.00
C SER A 213 12.47 -22.57 -10.11
N MET A 214 11.99 -23.65 -9.50
CA MET A 214 12.62 -24.99 -9.55
C MET A 214 12.04 -25.88 -10.66
N ILE A 215 10.88 -25.54 -11.23
CA ILE A 215 10.27 -26.30 -12.31
C ILE A 215 10.99 -25.98 -13.63
N GLY A 216 11.50 -27.02 -14.32
CA GLY A 216 12.14 -26.88 -15.63
C GLY A 216 11.19 -26.31 -16.67
N ASP A 217 10.18 -27.11 -17.06
CA ASP A 217 9.14 -26.72 -18.01
C ASP A 217 7.98 -25.96 -17.33
N TYR A 218 8.25 -24.71 -16.96
CA TYR A 218 7.29 -23.87 -16.27
C TYR A 218 6.14 -23.37 -17.17
N TYR A 219 6.32 -23.37 -18.49
CA TYR A 219 5.26 -23.03 -19.43
C TYR A 219 4.15 -24.09 -19.35
N ALA A 220 4.51 -25.37 -19.51
CA ALA A 220 3.57 -26.47 -19.38
C ALA A 220 2.91 -26.51 -17.99
N ALA A 221 3.68 -26.26 -16.92
CA ALA A 221 3.15 -26.20 -15.57
C ALA A 221 2.11 -25.08 -15.39
N ILE A 222 2.38 -23.86 -15.88
CA ILE A 222 1.45 -22.73 -15.78
C ILE A 222 0.18 -22.97 -16.60
N ASP A 223 0.31 -23.49 -17.82
CA ASP A 223 -0.82 -23.82 -18.69
C ASP A 223 -1.69 -24.93 -18.10
N HIS A 224 -1.05 -25.89 -17.44
CA HIS A 224 -1.73 -26.96 -16.72
C HIS A 224 -2.49 -26.43 -15.50
N VAL A 225 -1.88 -25.56 -14.70
CA VAL A 225 -2.56 -24.86 -13.58
C VAL A 225 -3.81 -24.12 -14.10
N SER A 226 -3.71 -23.46 -15.25
CA SER A 226 -4.85 -22.77 -15.86
C SER A 226 -6.02 -23.71 -16.18
N ARG A 227 -5.73 -24.92 -16.68
CA ARG A 227 -6.75 -25.95 -16.95
C ARG A 227 -7.32 -26.61 -15.69
N LEU A 228 -6.50 -26.79 -14.66
CA LEU A 228 -6.92 -27.38 -13.39
C LEU A 228 -7.87 -26.47 -12.59
N LEU A 229 -7.73 -25.15 -12.70
CA LEU A 229 -8.50 -24.21 -11.90
C LEU A 229 -9.97 -24.14 -12.29
N ARG A 230 -10.81 -23.89 -11.30
CA ARG A 230 -12.22 -23.61 -11.52
C ARG A 230 -12.37 -22.34 -12.36
N PRO A 231 -13.07 -22.40 -13.51
CA PRO A 231 -13.25 -21.23 -14.37
C PRO A 231 -13.87 -20.07 -13.59
N ARG A 232 -13.37 -18.84 -13.86
CA ARG A 232 -13.82 -17.55 -13.28
C ARG A 232 -13.57 -17.36 -11.78
N THR A 233 -13.70 -18.40 -10.95
CA THR A 233 -13.64 -18.26 -9.48
C THR A 233 -12.39 -18.85 -8.86
N GLY A 234 -11.64 -19.73 -9.54
CA GLY A 234 -10.40 -20.30 -9.03
C GLY A 234 -9.35 -19.24 -8.69
N VAL A 235 -8.50 -19.54 -7.71
CA VAL A 235 -7.42 -18.66 -7.24
C VAL A 235 -6.09 -19.40 -7.35
N VAL A 236 -5.07 -18.68 -7.83
CA VAL A 236 -3.67 -19.13 -7.79
C VAL A 236 -2.89 -18.24 -6.84
N GLY A 237 -2.15 -18.84 -5.92
CA GLY A 237 -1.16 -18.13 -5.10
C GLY A 237 0.25 -18.58 -5.45
N VAL A 238 1.12 -17.65 -5.82
CA VAL A 238 2.54 -17.92 -6.09
C VAL A 238 3.40 -17.05 -5.19
N VAL A 239 4.38 -17.65 -4.54
CA VAL A 239 5.48 -16.92 -3.90
C VAL A 239 6.78 -17.47 -4.46
N ASP A 240 7.65 -16.62 -4.97
CA ASP A 240 8.95 -17.08 -5.46
C ASP A 240 10.02 -15.99 -5.45
N PHE A 241 11.27 -16.41 -5.61
CA PHE A 241 12.38 -15.52 -5.90
C PHE A 241 12.29 -15.02 -7.35
N TYR A 242 12.82 -13.82 -7.60
CA TYR A 242 12.82 -13.27 -8.95
C TYR A 242 13.95 -12.27 -9.16
N VAL A 243 14.35 -12.07 -10.41
CA VAL A 243 15.04 -10.85 -10.83
C VAL A 243 14.13 -10.02 -11.72
N SER A 244 14.26 -8.69 -11.66
CA SER A 244 13.38 -7.80 -12.43
C SER A 244 13.73 -7.81 -13.91
N ASP A 245 12.71 -7.76 -14.77
CA ASP A 245 12.88 -7.53 -16.20
C ASP A 245 13.30 -6.07 -16.46
N PRO A 246 14.45 -5.82 -17.11
CA PRO A 246 14.87 -4.47 -17.46
C PRO A 246 13.97 -3.83 -18.52
N SER A 247 13.43 -4.61 -19.47
CA SER A 247 12.60 -4.14 -20.59
C SER A 247 11.20 -3.71 -20.15
N ARG A 248 10.73 -4.24 -19.02
CA ARG A 248 9.43 -3.95 -18.45
C ARG A 248 9.41 -2.56 -17.86
N THR A 249 8.96 -1.58 -18.65
CA THR A 249 8.96 -0.16 -18.28
C THR A 249 7.81 0.21 -17.38
N ASP A 250 6.60 -0.32 -17.59
CA ASP A 250 5.43 0.00 -16.76
C ASP A 250 4.28 -1.00 -16.91
N CYS A 251 3.73 -1.49 -15.80
CA CYS A 251 2.49 -2.27 -15.81
C CYS A 251 1.79 -2.10 -14.47
N GLY A 252 1.01 -1.03 -14.36
CA GLY A 252 0.01 -0.81 -13.30
C GLY A 252 0.38 -1.24 -11.87
N ALA A 253 -0.59 -1.81 -11.16
CA ALA A 253 -0.53 -2.14 -9.74
C ALA A 253 0.41 -3.33 -9.39
N GLY A 254 1.72 -3.09 -9.43
CA GLY A 254 2.75 -4.11 -9.20
C GLY A 254 4.19 -3.60 -9.21
N THR A 255 4.38 -2.29 -9.35
CA THR A 255 5.68 -1.66 -9.59
C THR A 255 6.46 -1.33 -8.31
N LEU A 256 5.77 -1.16 -7.18
CA LEU A 256 6.43 -0.80 -5.91
C LEU A 256 7.41 -1.90 -5.50
N GLY A 257 8.70 -1.56 -5.41
CA GLY A 257 9.75 -2.51 -5.07
C GLY A 257 10.05 -3.58 -6.13
N TYR A 258 9.53 -3.45 -7.36
CA TYR A 258 9.75 -4.43 -8.42
C TYR A 258 11.21 -4.45 -8.90
N ARG A 259 11.78 -3.28 -9.19
CA ARG A 259 13.09 -3.15 -9.83
C ARG A 259 14.23 -3.70 -8.95
N CYS A 260 15.16 -4.40 -9.58
CA CYS A 260 16.44 -4.83 -9.02
C CYS A 260 17.58 -4.07 -9.70
N SER A 261 18.63 -3.72 -8.96
CA SER A 261 19.85 -3.15 -9.55
C SER A 261 20.51 -4.17 -10.50
N TRP A 262 21.35 -3.70 -11.42
CA TRP A 262 22.07 -4.60 -12.34
C TRP A 262 22.86 -5.67 -11.59
N LEU A 263 23.62 -5.26 -10.55
CA LEU A 263 24.41 -6.18 -9.73
C LEU A 263 23.52 -7.24 -9.06
N THR A 264 22.41 -6.83 -8.45
CA THR A 264 21.45 -7.74 -7.81
C THR A 264 20.89 -8.75 -8.81
N ARG A 265 20.59 -8.34 -10.05
CA ARG A 265 20.09 -9.26 -11.09
C ARG A 265 21.14 -10.31 -11.45
N VAL A 266 22.34 -9.86 -11.81
CA VAL A 266 23.42 -10.75 -12.27
C VAL A 266 23.84 -11.69 -11.15
N PHE A 267 24.12 -11.16 -9.96
CA PHE A 267 24.59 -11.96 -8.84
C PHE A 267 23.59 -13.05 -8.46
N TRP A 268 22.32 -12.70 -8.21
CA TRP A 268 21.35 -13.70 -7.76
C TRP A 268 20.97 -14.70 -8.84
N GLN A 269 20.95 -14.29 -10.11
CA GLN A 269 20.65 -15.22 -11.19
C GLN A 269 21.69 -16.34 -11.26
N HIS A 270 22.99 -16.01 -11.28
CA HIS A 270 24.06 -17.02 -11.32
C HIS A 270 24.16 -17.80 -10.01
N TRP A 271 23.97 -17.13 -8.87
CA TRP A 271 24.01 -17.78 -7.56
C TRP A 271 22.96 -18.90 -7.46
N PHE A 272 21.71 -18.60 -7.77
CA PHE A 272 20.63 -19.58 -7.66
C PHE A 272 20.69 -20.66 -8.75
N GLU A 273 21.29 -20.35 -9.90
CA GLU A 273 21.50 -21.32 -10.98
C GLU A 273 22.45 -22.46 -10.58
N GLN A 274 23.38 -22.23 -9.64
CA GLN A 274 24.22 -23.30 -9.07
C GLN A 274 23.40 -24.37 -8.34
N ASP A 275 22.24 -23.99 -7.79
CA ASP A 275 21.26 -24.90 -7.16
C ASP A 275 20.14 -25.30 -8.13
N HIS A 276 20.28 -25.00 -9.43
CA HIS A 276 19.26 -25.16 -10.48
C HIS A 276 17.92 -24.46 -10.15
N VAL A 277 17.99 -23.33 -9.47
CA VAL A 277 16.85 -22.46 -9.24
C VAL A 277 16.95 -21.30 -10.23
N HIS A 278 15.99 -21.21 -11.13
CA HIS A 278 16.06 -20.28 -12.26
C HIS A 278 15.23 -19.03 -11.96
N LEU A 279 15.88 -17.88 -11.78
CA LEU A 279 15.22 -16.62 -11.44
C LEU A 279 14.76 -15.78 -12.64
N HIS A 280 14.87 -16.33 -13.86
CA HIS A 280 14.65 -15.59 -15.09
C HIS A 280 13.28 -14.86 -15.10
N PRO A 281 13.21 -13.57 -15.51
CA PRO A 281 11.99 -12.77 -15.41
C PRO A 281 10.77 -13.34 -16.16
N SER A 282 11.02 -14.12 -17.22
CA SER A 282 9.97 -14.74 -18.05
C SER A 282 9.00 -15.61 -17.26
N ARG A 283 9.45 -16.24 -16.16
CA ARG A 283 8.58 -17.09 -15.31
C ARG A 283 7.42 -16.31 -14.74
N ARG A 284 7.72 -15.15 -14.16
CA ARG A 284 6.69 -14.24 -13.63
C ARG A 284 5.93 -13.53 -14.74
N ASN A 285 6.61 -13.11 -15.81
CA ASN A 285 5.93 -12.46 -16.93
C ASN A 285 4.89 -13.39 -17.57
N TYR A 286 5.22 -14.67 -17.76
CA TYR A 286 4.28 -15.65 -18.30
C TYR A 286 3.14 -15.96 -17.33
N LEU A 287 3.42 -16.06 -16.03
CA LEU A 287 2.39 -16.18 -15.00
C LEU A 287 1.39 -15.02 -15.03
N GLU A 288 1.88 -13.78 -15.08
CA GLU A 288 1.05 -12.58 -15.16
C GLU A 288 0.34 -12.43 -16.51
N HIS A 289 0.86 -13.06 -17.57
CA HIS A 289 0.21 -13.13 -18.89
C HIS A 289 -0.92 -14.16 -18.92
N ALA A 290 -0.71 -15.35 -18.34
CA ALA A 290 -1.67 -16.46 -18.36
C ALA A 290 -2.90 -16.22 -17.48
N PHE A 291 -2.77 -15.40 -16.43
CA PHE A 291 -3.81 -15.16 -15.43
C PHE A 291 -4.14 -13.68 -15.25
N ALA A 292 -5.39 -13.40 -14.89
CA ALA A 292 -5.76 -12.08 -14.41
C ALA A 292 -5.15 -11.88 -13.00
N THR A 293 -4.32 -10.85 -12.85
CA THR A 293 -3.65 -10.56 -11.58
C THR A 293 -4.61 -9.95 -10.57
N LEU A 294 -4.73 -10.58 -9.39
CA LEU A 294 -5.53 -10.09 -8.26
C LEU A 294 -4.68 -9.22 -7.34
N LYS A 295 -3.57 -9.76 -6.81
CA LYS A 295 -2.68 -9.06 -5.87
C LYS A 295 -1.23 -9.33 -6.19
N VAL A 296 -0.40 -8.33 -5.95
CA VAL A 296 1.05 -8.41 -6.07
C VAL A 296 1.68 -7.75 -4.86
N LEU A 297 2.77 -8.32 -4.37
CA LEU A 297 3.66 -7.72 -3.40
C LEU A 297 5.10 -8.09 -3.77
N ASN A 298 5.95 -7.09 -3.94
CA ASN A 298 7.39 -7.29 -4.10
C ASN A 298 8.07 -6.98 -2.77
N ALA A 299 9.00 -7.84 -2.35
CA ALA A 299 9.70 -7.68 -1.09
C ALA A 299 11.14 -8.21 -1.17
N ARG A 300 11.90 -7.99 -0.08
CA ARG A 300 13.30 -8.40 0.05
C ARG A 300 13.50 -9.16 1.35
N ASN A 301 14.23 -10.27 1.28
CA ASN A 301 14.72 -10.97 2.45
C ASN A 301 16.02 -10.33 2.93
N HIS A 302 16.07 -9.95 4.20
CA HIS A 302 17.24 -9.33 4.83
C HIS A 302 17.98 -10.39 5.66
N PHE A 303 19.25 -10.65 5.31
CA PHE A 303 20.15 -11.55 6.04
C PHE A 303 20.96 -10.83 7.12
N VAL A 304 21.79 -11.57 7.85
CA VAL A 304 22.54 -11.18 9.07
C VAL A 304 23.29 -9.84 8.95
N VAL A 305 23.66 -9.41 7.74
CA VAL A 305 24.12 -8.04 7.46
C VAL A 305 23.00 -7.26 6.75
N PRO A 306 22.17 -6.49 7.48
CA PRO A 306 20.82 -6.11 7.03
C PRO A 306 20.71 -5.17 5.81
N TYR A 307 21.80 -4.84 5.13
CA TYR A 307 21.79 -3.89 4.01
C TYR A 307 22.65 -4.30 2.81
N LEU A 308 23.44 -5.38 2.91
CA LEU A 308 24.37 -5.79 1.85
C LEU A 308 23.84 -6.92 0.97
N VAL A 309 23.09 -7.87 1.55
CA VAL A 309 22.60 -9.06 0.84
C VAL A 309 21.08 -9.14 0.97
N GLN A 310 20.39 -8.71 -0.08
CA GLN A 310 18.93 -8.66 -0.16
C GLN A 310 18.43 -9.59 -1.25
N ILE A 311 17.76 -10.69 -0.88
CA ILE A 311 17.19 -11.62 -1.86
C ILE A 311 15.79 -11.14 -2.29
N PRO A 312 15.59 -10.80 -3.57
CA PRO A 312 14.28 -10.42 -4.11
C PRO A 312 13.30 -11.60 -4.17
N TYR A 313 12.10 -11.39 -3.62
CA TYR A 313 10.98 -12.30 -3.77
C TYR A 313 9.68 -11.54 -4.03
N TYR A 314 8.70 -12.23 -4.60
CA TYR A 314 7.36 -11.70 -4.83
C TYR A 314 6.31 -12.63 -4.23
N VAL A 315 5.17 -12.06 -3.88
CA VAL A 315 3.92 -12.78 -3.61
C VAL A 315 2.93 -12.29 -4.65
N TRP A 316 2.33 -13.20 -5.39
CA TRP A 316 1.40 -12.92 -6.47
C TRP A 316 0.17 -13.81 -6.33
N LEU A 317 -1.00 -13.22 -6.52
CA LEU A 317 -2.28 -13.93 -6.61
C LEU A 317 -2.92 -13.63 -7.95
N GLY A 318 -3.51 -14.65 -8.56
CA GLY A 318 -4.25 -14.52 -9.80
C GLY A 318 -5.53 -15.35 -9.83
N SER A 319 -6.31 -15.12 -10.88
CA SER A 319 -7.48 -15.91 -11.23
C SER A 319 -7.50 -16.20 -12.73
N PRO A 320 -8.24 -17.22 -13.18
CA PRO A 320 -8.43 -17.48 -14.61
C PRO A 320 -8.88 -16.22 -15.35
N SER A 321 -8.22 -15.91 -16.46
CA SER A 321 -8.57 -14.75 -17.30
C SER A 321 -9.73 -15.12 -18.23
N PRO A 322 -10.82 -14.34 -18.30
CA PRO A 322 -11.87 -14.56 -19.31
C PRO A 322 -11.31 -14.49 -20.73
N ALA A 323 -10.31 -13.64 -20.97
CA ALA A 323 -9.67 -13.47 -22.28
C ALA A 323 -8.76 -14.64 -22.68
N ALA A 324 -8.38 -15.53 -21.74
CA ALA A 324 -7.63 -16.74 -22.06
C ALA A 324 -8.54 -17.87 -22.57
N ALA A 325 -9.83 -17.85 -22.22
CA ALA A 325 -10.79 -18.87 -22.64
C ALA A 325 -11.29 -18.70 -24.09
N GLU A 326 -11.20 -17.49 -24.65
CA GLU A 326 -11.69 -17.13 -26.00
C GLU A 326 -10.58 -17.01 -27.06
N ARG A 327 -9.31 -17.26 -26.72
CA ARG A 327 -8.23 -17.28 -27.71
C ARG A 327 -8.10 -18.71 -28.24
N PRO A 328 -8.60 -19.03 -29.45
CA PRO A 328 -8.11 -20.21 -30.13
C PRO A 328 -6.59 -20.08 -30.24
N LEU A 329 -5.88 -21.15 -29.88
CA LEU A 329 -4.46 -21.32 -30.17
C LEU A 329 -4.31 -21.40 -31.69
N ASP A 330 -4.34 -20.26 -32.38
CA ASP A 330 -3.89 -20.19 -33.76
C ASP A 330 -2.38 -20.37 -33.74
N ALA A 331 -1.96 -21.63 -33.89
CA ALA A 331 -0.58 -22.06 -34.08
C ALA A 331 0.10 -21.42 -35.32
N ALA A 332 -0.59 -20.54 -36.05
CA ALA A 332 -0.13 -19.88 -37.27
C ALA A 332 0.70 -18.60 -37.05
N ARG A 333 0.94 -18.14 -35.80
CA ARG A 333 1.78 -16.95 -35.53
C ARG A 333 3.26 -17.24 -35.22
N PHE A 334 3.66 -18.50 -35.24
CA PHE A 334 5.06 -18.93 -35.14
C PHE A 334 5.47 -19.73 -36.40
N GLU A 335 5.22 -19.19 -37.59
CA GLU A 335 6.01 -19.63 -38.74
C GLU A 335 7.41 -19.02 -38.60
N LEU A 336 8.37 -19.86 -38.24
CA LEU A 336 9.79 -19.58 -38.44
C LEU A 336 9.99 -19.22 -39.93
N PRO A 337 10.72 -18.15 -40.27
CA PRO A 337 11.01 -17.87 -41.66
C PRO A 337 11.81 -19.05 -42.22
N SER A 338 11.29 -19.65 -43.29
CA SER A 338 11.93 -20.75 -44.01
C SER A 338 13.36 -20.35 -44.44
N PRO A 339 14.35 -21.26 -44.40
CA PRO A 339 15.76 -20.94 -44.62
C PRO A 339 16.15 -20.66 -46.08
N SER A 340 15.21 -20.28 -46.95
CA SER A 340 15.43 -20.17 -48.40
C SER A 340 15.46 -18.74 -48.97
N ALA A 341 15.41 -17.68 -48.15
CA ALA A 341 15.52 -16.31 -48.65
C ALA A 341 16.97 -15.81 -48.63
N SER A 342 17.56 -15.61 -49.81
CA SER A 342 18.94 -15.14 -49.99
C SER A 342 19.15 -13.66 -49.59
N PRO A 343 20.38 -13.22 -49.24
CA PRO A 343 20.62 -11.96 -48.51
C PRO A 343 20.61 -10.67 -49.34
N ARG A 344 19.89 -10.60 -50.48
CA ARG A 344 20.03 -9.48 -51.43
C ARG A 344 18.85 -8.51 -51.56
N ASP A 345 17.71 -8.74 -50.91
CA ASP A 345 16.51 -7.91 -51.13
C ASP A 345 16.22 -6.87 -50.03
N CYS A 346 17.12 -6.65 -49.07
CA CYS A 346 16.87 -5.74 -47.92
C CYS A 346 17.32 -4.27 -48.11
N LEU A 347 17.55 -3.80 -49.34
CA LEU A 347 18.09 -2.45 -49.58
C LEU A 347 17.22 -1.59 -50.50
N HIS A 348 15.95 -1.35 -50.16
CA HIS A 348 15.22 -0.17 -50.65
C HIS A 348 14.11 0.27 -49.67
N PRO A 349 14.11 1.50 -49.13
CA PRO A 349 12.97 2.04 -48.41
C PRO A 349 11.90 2.44 -49.44
N ARG A 350 10.80 1.68 -49.51
CA ARG A 350 9.61 2.09 -50.27
C ARG A 350 8.89 3.20 -49.49
N SER A 351 8.85 4.38 -50.10
CA SER A 351 8.05 5.54 -49.70
C SER A 351 6.56 5.19 -49.63
N ALA A 352 5.91 5.52 -48.50
CA ALA A 352 4.47 5.43 -48.34
C ALA A 352 3.77 6.65 -49.00
N PRO A 353 2.59 6.47 -49.60
CA PRO A 353 1.85 7.58 -50.21
C PRO A 353 1.28 8.52 -49.14
N SER A 354 1.48 9.82 -49.33
CA SER A 354 0.97 10.91 -48.51
C SER A 354 -0.52 11.15 -48.76
N GLY A 355 -1.36 10.92 -47.74
CA GLY A 355 -2.77 11.30 -47.79
C GLY A 355 -3.69 10.50 -46.86
N CYS A 356 -3.59 10.71 -45.54
CA CYS A 356 -4.63 10.35 -44.57
C CYS A 356 -4.54 11.32 -43.37
N PRO A 357 -5.66 11.84 -42.81
CA PRO A 357 -5.62 12.76 -41.67
C PRO A 357 -5.26 12.05 -40.36
N ASP A 358 -4.27 12.59 -39.64
CA ASP A 358 -3.75 12.14 -38.34
C ASP A 358 -4.76 12.27 -37.19
N THR A 359 -5.82 11.44 -37.15
CA THR A 359 -6.78 11.45 -36.02
C THR A 359 -7.14 10.08 -35.44
N TRP A 360 -6.51 8.98 -35.86
CA TRP A 360 -6.89 7.63 -35.40
C TRP A 360 -5.73 6.73 -34.89
N SER A 361 -4.58 7.28 -34.50
CA SER A 361 -3.43 6.48 -34.04
C SER A 361 -3.16 6.50 -32.53
N GLN A 362 -3.78 7.39 -31.74
CA GLN A 362 -3.52 7.44 -30.30
C GLN A 362 -4.44 6.54 -29.45
N SER A 363 -5.70 6.31 -29.84
CA SER A 363 -6.62 5.48 -29.03
C SER A 363 -6.34 3.97 -29.11
N SER A 364 -5.74 3.52 -30.22
CA SER A 364 -5.50 2.10 -30.51
C SER A 364 -4.27 1.55 -29.78
N ALA A 365 -3.25 2.40 -29.56
CA ALA A 365 -2.06 2.05 -28.79
C ALA A 365 -2.35 1.96 -27.29
N GLU A 366 -3.25 2.80 -26.76
CA GLU A 366 -3.72 2.70 -25.38
C GLU A 366 -4.54 1.42 -25.13
N ALA A 367 -5.32 0.96 -26.12
CA ALA A 367 -6.09 -0.29 -26.01
C ALA A 367 -5.22 -1.56 -26.05
N ALA A 368 -4.10 -1.56 -26.79
CA ALA A 368 -3.19 -2.70 -26.88
C ALA A 368 -2.25 -2.82 -25.65
N ASP A 369 -1.86 -1.70 -25.05
CA ASP A 369 -1.04 -1.62 -23.83
C ASP A 369 -1.88 -1.79 -22.54
N SER A 370 -3.19 -1.90 -22.70
CA SER A 370 -4.18 -2.20 -21.64
C SER A 370 -4.25 -3.68 -21.25
N GLY A 371 -3.40 -4.55 -21.80
CA GLY A 371 -3.34 -5.98 -21.48
C GLY A 371 -3.04 -6.31 -20.01
N CYS A 372 -2.64 -5.32 -19.21
CA CYS A 372 -2.43 -5.43 -17.76
C CYS A 372 -3.56 -4.74 -16.95
N LEU A 373 -4.78 -4.67 -17.49
CA LEU A 373 -5.95 -4.22 -16.76
C LEU A 373 -6.29 -5.24 -15.67
N TYR A 374 -6.09 -4.84 -14.41
CA TYR A 374 -6.55 -5.52 -13.21
C TYR A 374 -8.08 -5.61 -13.27
N GLY A 375 -8.60 -6.65 -13.93
CA GLY A 375 -10.02 -6.87 -14.06
C GLY A 375 -10.66 -6.99 -12.69
N VAL A 376 -11.84 -6.38 -12.52
CA VAL A 376 -12.75 -6.75 -11.44
C VAL A 376 -13.07 -8.22 -11.66
N ALA A 377 -12.48 -9.11 -10.86
CA ALA A 377 -12.65 -10.55 -11.00
C ALA A 377 -14.14 -10.90 -11.03
N ALA A 378 -14.54 -11.68 -12.04
CA ALA A 378 -15.90 -12.18 -12.16
C ALA A 378 -16.29 -12.92 -10.87
N GLY A 379 -17.39 -12.49 -10.24
CA GLY A 379 -17.90 -13.11 -9.00
C GLY A 379 -17.51 -12.42 -7.69
N ALA A 380 -16.80 -11.28 -7.70
CA ALA A 380 -16.61 -10.46 -6.49
C ALA A 380 -17.97 -10.09 -5.86
N PRO A 381 -18.14 -10.20 -4.53
CA PRO A 381 -19.38 -9.77 -3.87
C PRO A 381 -19.61 -8.28 -4.10
N ALA A 382 -20.87 -7.87 -3.99
CA ALA A 382 -21.26 -6.48 -4.08
C ALA A 382 -20.44 -5.67 -3.06
N ARG A 383 -19.58 -4.79 -3.56
CA ARG A 383 -18.98 -3.72 -2.79
C ARG A 383 -19.50 -2.42 -3.34
N GLY A 384 -19.73 -1.46 -2.47
CA GLY A 384 -20.22 -0.14 -2.86
C GLY A 384 -19.15 0.75 -3.48
N TRP A 385 -18.01 0.22 -3.94
CA TRP A 385 -17.00 1.04 -4.59
C TRP A 385 -16.25 0.34 -5.73
N ALA A 386 -15.80 1.15 -6.67
CA ALA A 386 -14.89 0.75 -7.73
C ALA A 386 -13.74 1.75 -7.79
N ARG A 387 -12.52 1.25 -8.03
CA ARG A 387 -11.36 2.07 -8.28
C ARG A 387 -10.97 1.93 -9.74
N HIS A 388 -10.85 3.07 -10.41
CA HIS A 388 -10.41 3.10 -11.79
C HIS A 388 -8.91 2.77 -11.90
N PRO A 389 -8.51 2.00 -12.92
CA PRO A 389 -7.10 1.79 -13.23
C PRO A 389 -6.37 3.12 -13.44
N TYR A 390 -5.13 3.19 -13.01
CA TYR A 390 -4.24 4.33 -13.25
C TYR A 390 -2.80 3.83 -13.43
N ARG A 391 -1.96 4.66 -14.04
CA ARG A 391 -0.53 4.35 -14.27
C ARG A 391 0.33 5.06 -13.22
N PRO A 392 0.89 4.36 -12.21
CA PRO A 392 1.62 5.01 -11.12
C PRO A 392 2.88 5.78 -11.55
N SER A 393 3.43 5.48 -12.74
CA SER A 393 4.63 6.10 -13.28
C SER A 393 4.42 7.44 -13.95
N ARG A 394 3.16 7.82 -14.26
CA ARG A 394 2.88 9.14 -14.83
C ARG A 394 3.42 10.21 -13.88
N PRO A 395 4.12 11.25 -14.39
CA PRO A 395 4.71 12.30 -13.55
C PRO A 395 3.71 12.92 -12.57
N GLU A 396 2.47 13.11 -13.02
CA GLU A 396 1.36 13.65 -12.22
C GLU A 396 1.08 12.84 -10.94
N HIS A 397 1.31 11.52 -10.95
CA HIS A 397 1.11 10.65 -9.79
C HIS A 397 2.43 10.30 -9.07
N ALA A 398 3.51 10.09 -9.83
CA ALA A 398 4.80 9.60 -9.33
C ALA A 398 5.49 10.57 -8.36
N GLN A 399 5.15 11.86 -8.42
CA GLN A 399 5.63 12.89 -7.49
C GLN A 399 5.19 12.65 -6.03
N PHE A 400 4.14 11.86 -5.81
CA PHE A 400 3.60 11.63 -4.47
C PHE A 400 4.16 10.34 -3.83
N SER A 401 4.94 10.51 -2.77
CA SER A 401 5.46 9.38 -1.98
C SER A 401 4.51 8.92 -0.86
N THR A 402 3.59 9.79 -0.44
CA THR A 402 2.62 9.54 0.64
C THR A 402 1.41 10.47 0.51
N TYR A 403 0.36 10.22 1.30
CA TYR A 403 -0.81 11.10 1.32
C TYR A 403 -0.47 12.45 1.96
N ILE A 404 -1.08 13.51 1.42
CA ILE A 404 -0.89 14.86 1.95
C ILE A 404 -1.67 15.01 3.25
N TYR A 405 -2.93 14.62 3.24
CA TYR A 405 -3.85 14.83 4.35
C TYR A 405 -4.34 13.51 4.94
N GLY A 406 -4.08 13.27 6.23
CA GLY A 406 -4.67 12.14 6.97
C GLY A 406 -6.11 12.36 7.41
N PHE A 407 -6.61 13.60 7.27
CA PHE A 407 -7.94 14.08 7.62
C PHE A 407 -8.29 15.27 6.71
N THR A 408 -9.57 15.54 6.50
CA THR A 408 -10.02 16.67 5.67
C THR A 408 -10.07 17.96 6.49
N TRP A 409 -9.75 19.09 5.87
CA TRP A 409 -9.72 20.41 6.51
C TRP A 409 -10.81 21.34 5.94
N GLU A 410 -11.99 20.76 5.69
CA GLU A 410 -13.21 21.45 5.31
C GLU A 410 -14.38 20.83 6.07
N ASP A 411 -15.35 21.65 6.45
CA ASP A 411 -16.48 21.19 7.26
C ASP A 411 -17.61 20.60 6.41
N PRO A 412 -17.81 19.26 6.41
CA PRO A 412 -18.90 18.66 5.64
C PRO A 412 -20.27 19.05 6.19
N ARG A 413 -20.39 19.53 7.44
CA ARG A 413 -21.68 19.95 8.01
C ARG A 413 -22.29 21.09 7.21
N THR A 414 -21.48 22.08 6.85
CA THR A 414 -21.92 23.22 6.03
C THR A 414 -22.23 22.77 4.62
N ASP A 415 -21.42 21.86 4.06
CA ASP A 415 -21.66 21.30 2.73
C ASP A 415 -22.99 20.57 2.67
N ILE A 416 -23.29 19.70 3.63
CA ILE A 416 -24.52 18.88 3.66
C ILE A 416 -25.78 19.75 3.66
N CYS A 417 -25.79 20.86 4.41
CA CYS A 417 -26.91 21.79 4.45
C CYS A 417 -27.21 22.42 3.07
N VAL A 418 -26.18 22.66 2.27
CA VAL A 418 -26.29 23.35 0.97
C VAL A 418 -26.46 22.35 -0.18
N LEU A 419 -25.76 21.21 -0.08
CA LEU A 419 -25.82 20.16 -1.07
C LEU A 419 -27.23 19.57 -1.16
N ASP A 420 -27.96 19.49 -0.05
CA ASP A 420 -29.30 18.91 0.04
C ASP A 420 -29.39 17.60 -0.78
N LEU A 421 -28.54 16.64 -0.41
CA LEU A 421 -28.33 15.42 -1.18
C LEU A 421 -29.57 14.53 -1.14
N GLN A 422 -30.03 14.16 -2.33
CA GLN A 422 -31.18 13.28 -2.53
C GLN A 422 -30.72 11.93 -3.10
N ARG A 423 -31.56 10.92 -2.93
CA ARG A 423 -31.33 9.61 -3.55
C ARG A 423 -31.23 9.75 -5.06
N GLY A 424 -30.22 9.13 -5.66
CA GLY A 424 -29.95 9.19 -7.10
C GLY A 424 -29.08 10.37 -7.54
N ASP A 425 -28.66 11.23 -6.62
CA ASP A 425 -27.69 12.28 -6.97
C ASP A 425 -26.31 11.71 -7.28
N THR A 426 -25.72 12.25 -8.34
CA THR A 426 -24.32 12.01 -8.74
C THR A 426 -23.47 13.19 -8.30
N VAL A 427 -22.50 12.97 -7.42
CA VAL A 427 -21.66 13.99 -6.80
C VAL A 427 -20.21 13.78 -7.21
N LEU A 428 -19.54 14.81 -7.72
CA LEU A 428 -18.08 14.82 -7.83
C LEU A 428 -17.49 15.53 -6.61
N ALA A 429 -16.47 14.94 -5.99
CA ALA A 429 -15.76 15.56 -4.88
C ALA A 429 -14.28 15.17 -4.91
N ILE A 430 -13.41 16.08 -4.48
CA ILE A 430 -12.00 15.76 -4.26
C ILE A 430 -11.90 14.70 -3.15
N THR A 431 -11.11 13.64 -3.39
CA THR A 431 -11.00 12.53 -2.43
C THR A 431 -10.46 13.01 -1.08
N SER A 432 -9.31 13.72 -1.10
CA SER A 432 -8.60 14.12 0.13
C SER A 432 -8.41 12.90 1.06
N ALA A 433 -8.68 13.03 2.36
CA ALA A 433 -8.65 11.90 3.29
C ALA A 433 -9.90 10.99 3.21
N GLY A 434 -10.88 11.33 2.37
CA GLY A 434 -12.16 10.63 2.24
C GLY A 434 -13.22 11.02 3.28
N ASP A 435 -12.96 11.98 4.17
CA ASP A 435 -13.89 12.26 5.28
C ASP A 435 -15.19 12.90 4.80
N ASN A 436 -15.13 13.87 3.88
CA ASN A 436 -16.30 14.58 3.38
C ASN A 436 -17.22 13.65 2.57
N VAL A 437 -16.67 12.87 1.64
CA VAL A 437 -17.46 11.91 0.84
C VAL A 437 -18.10 10.82 1.71
N LEU A 438 -17.43 10.39 2.78
CA LEU A 438 -18.01 9.48 3.77
C LEU A 438 -19.07 10.19 4.62
N ALA A 439 -18.91 11.46 4.96
CA ALA A 439 -19.93 12.23 5.65
C ALA A 439 -21.20 12.39 4.79
N TYR A 440 -21.05 12.66 3.49
CA TYR A 440 -22.17 12.74 2.54
C TYR A 440 -22.93 11.41 2.46
N ALA A 441 -22.22 10.30 2.27
CA ALA A 441 -22.80 8.96 2.23
C ALA A 441 -23.35 8.48 3.59
N ALA A 442 -22.88 9.05 4.70
CA ALA A 442 -23.45 8.80 6.02
C ALA A 442 -24.75 9.58 6.25
N HIS A 443 -25.07 10.60 5.44
CA HIS A 443 -26.32 11.36 5.53
C HIS A 443 -27.37 10.88 4.52
N THR A 444 -26.96 10.58 3.30
CA THR A 444 -27.88 10.19 2.22
C THR A 444 -27.45 8.86 1.57
N GLU A 445 -28.43 7.98 1.38
CA GLU A 445 -28.26 6.69 0.68
C GLU A 445 -28.59 6.80 -0.81
N GLY A 446 -28.08 5.87 -1.61
CA GLY A 446 -28.32 5.82 -3.05
C GLY A 446 -27.60 6.92 -3.84
N LEU A 447 -26.46 7.38 -3.36
CA LEU A 447 -25.62 8.37 -4.06
C LEU A 447 -24.63 7.70 -5.00
N THR A 448 -24.32 8.35 -6.12
CA THR A 448 -23.13 8.02 -6.92
C THR A 448 -22.06 9.07 -6.65
N ILE A 449 -20.97 8.72 -5.97
CA ILE A 449 -19.93 9.67 -5.57
C ILE A 449 -18.65 9.39 -6.36
N HIS A 450 -18.24 10.35 -7.19
CA HIS A 450 -16.95 10.34 -7.88
C HIS A 450 -15.91 11.02 -6.99
N CYS A 451 -15.04 10.23 -6.40
CA CYS A 451 -13.92 10.69 -5.57
C CYS A 451 -12.69 10.86 -6.46
N VAL A 452 -12.19 12.09 -6.61
CA VAL A 452 -11.11 12.41 -7.56
C VAL A 452 -9.89 12.93 -6.82
N ASP A 453 -8.71 12.36 -7.10
CA ASP A 453 -7.45 12.88 -6.58
C ASP A 453 -6.28 12.48 -7.48
N MET A 454 -5.35 13.40 -7.71
CA MET A 454 -4.12 13.08 -8.44
C MET A 454 -3.14 12.28 -7.59
N ASN A 455 -3.21 12.38 -6.26
CA ASN A 455 -2.35 11.65 -5.34
C ASN A 455 -2.93 10.24 -5.10
N PRO A 456 -2.28 9.17 -5.60
CA PRO A 456 -2.77 7.81 -5.40
C PRO A 456 -2.87 7.41 -3.92
N CYS A 457 -2.05 8.00 -3.04
CA CYS A 457 -2.05 7.70 -1.61
C CYS A 457 -3.29 8.22 -0.89
N GLN A 458 -3.91 9.31 -1.35
CA GLN A 458 -5.20 9.79 -0.84
C GLN A 458 -6.29 8.77 -1.17
N ASN A 459 -6.31 8.31 -2.42
CA ASN A 459 -7.20 7.24 -2.87
C ASN A 459 -6.93 5.90 -2.13
N HIS A 460 -5.68 5.59 -1.77
CA HIS A 460 -5.36 4.43 -0.92
C HIS A 460 -5.96 4.54 0.49
N LEU A 461 -6.06 5.76 1.05
CA LEU A 461 -6.65 5.99 2.36
C LEU A 461 -8.18 5.88 2.34
N LEU A 462 -8.85 6.46 1.35
CA LEU A 462 -10.29 6.25 1.17
C LEU A 462 -10.61 4.76 0.96
N GLU A 463 -9.86 4.08 0.10
CA GLU A 463 -10.07 2.65 -0.18
C GLU A 463 -9.86 1.79 1.09
N LEU A 464 -8.90 2.16 1.95
CA LEU A 464 -8.70 1.50 3.24
C LEU A 464 -9.87 1.72 4.20
N LYS A 465 -10.43 2.94 4.27
CA LYS A 465 -11.63 3.24 5.08
C LYS A 465 -12.82 2.42 4.61
N LEU A 466 -13.06 2.33 3.30
CA LEU A 466 -14.14 1.55 2.71
C LEU A 466 -13.98 0.05 2.96
N ALA A 467 -12.76 -0.49 2.79
CA ALA A 467 -12.46 -1.89 3.12
C ALA A 467 -12.68 -2.19 4.60
N ALA A 468 -12.29 -1.28 5.49
CA ALA A 468 -12.49 -1.42 6.92
C ALA A 468 -13.97 -1.34 7.33
N LEU A 469 -14.75 -0.44 6.72
CA LEU A 469 -16.21 -0.36 6.91
C LEU A 469 -16.91 -1.67 6.50
N HIS A 470 -16.44 -2.29 5.43
CA HIS A 470 -16.98 -3.55 4.92
C HIS A 470 -16.65 -4.74 5.86
N ALA A 471 -15.40 -4.86 6.28
CA ALA A 471 -14.86 -6.06 6.94
C ALA A 471 -14.84 -6.01 8.48
N LEU A 472 -14.60 -4.85 9.09
CA LEU A 472 -14.38 -4.75 10.52
C LEU A 472 -15.68 -4.44 11.28
N ASP A 473 -15.70 -4.79 12.57
CA ASP A 473 -16.69 -4.28 13.51
C ASP A 473 -16.39 -2.81 13.89
N TYR A 474 -17.38 -2.16 14.51
CA TYR A 474 -17.28 -0.75 14.91
C TYR A 474 -16.15 -0.47 15.92
N GLY A 475 -15.87 -1.41 16.83
CA GLY A 475 -14.83 -1.24 17.84
C GLY A 475 -13.45 -1.16 17.20
N ARG A 476 -13.14 -2.09 16.28
CA ARG A 476 -11.90 -2.11 15.52
C ARG A 476 -11.81 -0.96 14.52
N PHE A 477 -12.90 -0.61 13.86
CA PHE A 477 -12.97 0.56 12.98
C PHE A 477 -12.66 1.86 13.75
N TRP A 478 -13.26 2.03 14.94
CA TRP A 478 -12.98 3.15 15.82
C TRP A 478 -11.53 3.15 16.32
N SER A 479 -10.98 1.99 16.71
CA SER A 479 -9.57 1.90 17.09
C SER A 479 -8.70 2.45 15.95
N MET A 480 -8.93 1.96 14.74
CA MET A 480 -8.15 2.27 13.56
C MET A 480 -8.21 3.75 13.16
N PHE A 481 -9.40 4.35 13.06
CA PHE A 481 -9.57 5.72 12.56
C PHE A 481 -9.98 6.74 13.64
N GLY A 482 -10.67 6.35 14.70
CA GLY A 482 -10.93 7.23 15.85
C GLY A 482 -9.66 7.46 16.68
N ALA A 483 -9.05 6.38 17.19
CA ALA A 483 -7.81 6.45 17.96
C ALA A 483 -6.55 6.53 17.08
N GLY A 484 -6.67 6.29 15.78
CA GLY A 484 -5.56 6.28 14.83
C GLY A 484 -4.62 5.08 15.00
N GLN A 485 -5.05 4.01 15.68
CA GLN A 485 -4.17 2.89 16.08
C GLN A 485 -4.89 1.54 15.96
N LEU A 486 -4.21 0.56 15.39
CA LEU A 486 -4.69 -0.80 15.31
C LEU A 486 -3.54 -1.78 15.56
N PRO A 487 -3.42 -2.31 16.79
CA PRO A 487 -2.44 -3.34 17.10
C PRO A 487 -2.55 -4.50 16.12
N GLY A 488 -1.42 -4.95 15.57
CA GLY A 488 -1.42 -6.01 14.57
C GLY A 488 -2.06 -5.62 13.22
N PHE A 489 -2.05 -4.33 12.84
CA PHE A 489 -2.56 -3.85 11.55
C PHE A 489 -2.05 -4.68 10.37
N GLY A 490 -0.77 -5.04 10.33
CA GLY A 490 -0.22 -5.86 9.24
C GLY A 490 -0.88 -7.24 9.10
N ARG A 491 -1.31 -7.88 10.21
CA ARG A 491 -2.07 -9.14 10.16
C ARG A 491 -3.48 -8.88 9.62
N THR A 492 -4.18 -7.90 10.19
CA THR A 492 -5.53 -7.48 9.74
C THR A 492 -5.54 -7.14 8.25
N LEU A 493 -4.51 -6.43 7.78
CA LEU A 493 -4.33 -6.06 6.39
C LEU A 493 -4.23 -7.29 5.49
N ASP A 494 -3.43 -8.29 5.87
CA ASP A 494 -3.25 -9.51 5.08
C ASP A 494 -4.50 -10.41 5.08
N THR A 495 -5.17 -10.56 6.23
CA THR A 495 -6.24 -11.57 6.42
C THR A 495 -7.66 -11.08 6.18
N GLU A 496 -7.95 -9.80 6.41
CA GLU A 496 -9.33 -9.29 6.40
C GLU A 496 -9.54 -8.18 5.35
N LEU A 497 -8.52 -7.36 5.08
CA LEU A 497 -8.66 -6.19 4.19
C LEU A 497 -8.13 -6.44 2.77
N SER A 498 -7.16 -7.33 2.59
CA SER A 498 -6.44 -7.52 1.34
C SER A 498 -7.31 -7.83 0.12
N ALA A 499 -8.36 -8.65 0.29
CA ALA A 499 -9.30 -9.02 -0.77
C ALA A 499 -10.20 -7.86 -1.23
N LEU A 500 -10.33 -6.82 -0.40
CA LEU A 500 -11.15 -5.63 -0.68
C LEU A 500 -10.34 -4.48 -1.30
N LEU A 501 -9.02 -4.48 -1.09
CA LEU A 501 -8.11 -3.46 -1.57
C LEU A 501 -7.61 -3.74 -2.99
N SER A 502 -7.41 -2.70 -3.79
CA SER A 502 -6.60 -2.74 -5.00
C SER A 502 -5.17 -3.19 -4.68
N SER A 503 -4.49 -3.81 -5.67
CA SER A 503 -3.11 -4.29 -5.48
C SER A 503 -2.16 -3.15 -5.07
N ALA A 504 -2.35 -1.95 -5.66
CA ALA A 504 -1.58 -0.76 -5.32
C ALA A 504 -1.82 -0.30 -3.87
N ALA A 505 -3.08 -0.23 -3.42
CA ALA A 505 -3.39 0.15 -2.04
C ALA A 505 -2.82 -0.87 -1.03
N TYR A 506 -2.95 -2.17 -1.31
CA TYR A 506 -2.39 -3.20 -0.45
C TYR A 506 -0.86 -3.07 -0.33
N GLN A 507 -0.14 -2.87 -1.45
CA GLN A 507 1.32 -2.65 -1.42
C GLN A 507 1.71 -1.43 -0.61
N TYR A 508 1.02 -0.29 -0.82
CA TYR A 508 1.25 0.92 -0.07
C TYR A 508 1.09 0.71 1.44
N TRP A 509 -0.03 0.10 1.87
CA TRP A 509 -0.29 -0.14 3.28
C TRP A 509 0.62 -1.23 3.88
N ARG A 510 1.07 -2.19 3.06
CA ARG A 510 2.04 -3.20 3.48
C ARG A 510 3.42 -2.59 3.75
N ALA A 511 3.85 -1.65 2.92
CA ALA A 511 5.06 -0.87 3.17
C ALA A 511 4.91 0.07 4.38
N ASN A 512 3.69 0.54 4.65
CA ASN A 512 3.37 1.51 5.69
C ASN A 512 2.63 0.91 6.90
N THR A 513 2.90 -0.35 7.25
CA THR A 513 2.22 -1.02 8.39
C THR A 513 2.41 -0.30 9.73
N SER A 514 3.48 0.47 9.88
CA SER A 514 3.74 1.31 11.07
C SER A 514 2.83 2.53 11.19
N ALA A 515 2.01 2.84 10.18
CA ALA A 515 1.10 3.99 10.22
C ALA A 515 0.12 3.92 11.38
N PHE A 516 -0.35 2.72 11.73
CA PHE A 516 -1.30 2.48 12.83
C PHE A 516 -0.62 1.97 14.11
N ALA A 517 0.71 1.99 14.17
CA ALA A 517 1.44 1.54 15.33
C ALA A 517 1.30 2.51 16.51
N SER A 518 1.16 1.95 17.71
CA SER A 518 1.25 2.73 18.93
C SER A 518 2.69 3.21 19.16
N ALA A 519 2.87 4.23 20.01
CA ALA A 519 4.21 4.74 20.32
C ALA A 519 5.13 3.66 20.92
N GLY A 520 4.59 2.67 21.64
CA GLY A 520 5.38 1.58 22.23
C GLY A 520 5.91 0.57 21.20
N GLU A 521 5.24 0.44 20.05
CA GLU A 521 5.60 -0.50 18.98
C GLU A 521 6.61 0.09 17.99
N LEU A 522 6.84 1.40 18.05
CA LEU A 522 7.73 2.11 17.14
C LEU A 522 9.18 2.09 17.64
N PRO A 523 10.18 2.03 16.73
CA PRO A 523 11.58 2.20 17.08
C PRO A 523 11.85 3.54 17.78
N LEU A 524 12.88 3.59 18.63
CA LEU A 524 13.21 4.78 19.43
C LEU A 524 13.32 6.05 18.58
N GLY A 525 14.00 6.01 17.43
CA GLY A 525 14.12 7.16 16.54
C GLY A 525 12.78 7.70 16.02
N ALA A 526 11.85 6.81 15.66
CA ALA A 526 10.51 7.22 15.22
C ALA A 526 9.70 7.85 16.36
N ARG A 527 9.85 7.33 17.59
CA ARG A 527 9.22 7.89 18.80
C ARG A 527 9.75 9.27 19.15
N LEU A 528 11.07 9.47 19.07
CA LEU A 528 11.72 10.76 19.33
C LEU A 528 11.27 11.82 18.32
N LEU A 529 11.01 11.43 17.07
CA LEU A 529 10.40 12.30 16.05
C LEU A 529 8.90 12.56 16.26
N GLY A 530 8.30 12.04 17.35
CA GLY A 530 6.90 12.27 17.70
C GLY A 530 5.90 11.45 16.90
N ARG A 531 6.32 10.37 16.21
CA ARG A 531 5.38 9.47 15.51
C ARG A 531 4.59 8.63 16.51
N ARG A 532 3.27 8.62 16.33
CA ARG A 532 2.29 7.80 17.04
C ARG A 532 0.96 7.76 16.28
N GLY A 533 0.59 6.59 15.76
CA GLY A 533 -0.67 6.40 15.04
C GLY A 533 -0.82 7.21 13.73
N LEU A 534 -1.96 7.02 13.08
CA LEU A 534 -2.24 7.45 11.70
C LEU A 534 -1.98 8.94 11.50
N TYR A 535 -2.57 9.78 12.35
CA TYR A 535 -2.60 11.23 12.18
C TYR A 535 -1.23 11.91 12.27
N THR A 536 -0.23 11.22 12.82
CA THR A 536 1.17 11.72 12.85
C THR A 536 2.02 11.19 11.70
N THR A 537 1.39 10.59 10.67
CA THR A 537 2.04 10.11 9.45
C THR A 537 1.53 10.85 8.20
N GLY A 538 2.14 10.61 7.04
CA GLY A 538 1.92 11.45 5.85
C GLY A 538 2.54 12.85 5.99
N TYR A 539 2.28 13.72 5.02
CA TYR A 539 2.79 15.10 5.06
C TYR A 539 2.11 15.94 6.16
N SER A 540 0.79 15.84 6.31
CA SER A 540 0.07 16.49 7.42
C SER A 540 0.59 16.04 8.78
N GLY A 541 0.95 14.77 8.92
CA GLY A 541 1.53 14.26 10.16
C GLY A 541 2.92 14.81 10.46
N LEU A 542 3.75 15.07 9.43
CA LEU A 542 5.00 15.81 9.61
C LEU A 542 4.72 17.24 10.09
N ALA A 543 3.78 17.95 9.46
CA ALA A 543 3.37 19.28 9.86
C ALA A 543 2.87 19.32 11.32
N LEU A 544 2.04 18.34 11.74
CA LEU A 544 1.58 18.21 13.13
C LEU A 544 2.72 17.98 14.12
N ARG A 545 3.75 17.20 13.75
CA ARG A 545 4.93 16.99 14.59
C ARG A 545 5.76 18.27 14.73
N CYS A 546 5.94 19.01 13.64
CA CYS A 546 6.59 20.33 13.65
C CYS A 546 5.80 21.34 14.49
N LEU A 547 4.47 21.40 14.34
CA LEU A 547 3.60 22.24 15.15
C LEU A 547 3.65 21.84 16.63
N GLY A 548 3.68 20.55 16.93
CA GLY A 548 3.86 20.02 18.28
C GLY A 548 5.19 20.45 18.91
N LEU A 549 6.27 20.53 18.13
CA LEU A 549 7.55 21.07 18.60
C LEU A 549 7.48 22.59 18.80
N ALA A 550 6.94 23.33 17.83
CA ALA A 550 6.81 24.78 17.90
C ALA A 550 5.97 25.23 19.11
N THR A 551 4.85 24.56 19.37
CA THR A 551 3.98 24.86 20.52
C THR A 551 4.65 24.58 21.86
N ARG A 552 5.57 23.61 21.93
CA ARG A 552 6.39 23.38 23.13
C ARG A 552 7.43 24.48 23.32
N LEU A 553 8.10 24.90 22.25
CA LEU A 553 9.06 26.01 22.29
C LEU A 553 8.40 27.33 22.68
N LEU A 554 7.17 27.59 22.23
CA LEU A 554 6.38 28.76 22.63
C LEU A 554 5.74 28.62 24.04
N GLY A 555 5.88 27.46 24.70
CA GLY A 555 5.31 27.19 26.02
C GLY A 555 3.78 27.22 26.04
N VAL A 556 3.11 26.96 24.91
CA VAL A 556 1.64 26.93 24.80
C VAL A 556 1.06 25.52 24.65
N HIS A 557 1.92 24.50 24.52
CA HIS A 557 1.51 23.13 24.25
C HIS A 557 0.48 22.58 25.25
N ASP A 558 0.72 22.76 26.55
CA ASP A 558 -0.22 22.29 27.58
C ASP A 558 -1.47 23.15 27.67
N SER A 559 -1.39 24.44 27.33
CA SER A 559 -2.57 25.30 27.21
C SER A 559 -3.49 24.85 26.07
N LEU A 560 -2.92 24.41 24.93
CA LEU A 560 -3.71 23.85 23.83
C LEU A 560 -4.38 22.53 24.24
N ARG A 561 -3.69 21.66 24.97
CA ARG A 561 -4.30 20.43 25.50
C ARG A 561 -5.43 20.73 26.50
N GLU A 562 -5.23 21.73 27.35
CA GLU A 562 -6.28 22.20 28.27
C GLU A 562 -7.50 22.71 27.49
N MET A 563 -7.30 23.47 26.41
CA MET A 563 -8.39 23.88 25.51
C MET A 563 -9.13 22.69 24.89
N ALA A 564 -8.40 21.69 24.38
CA ALA A 564 -9.01 20.51 23.75
C ALA A 564 -9.77 19.61 24.74
N ALA A 565 -9.46 19.70 26.04
CA ALA A 565 -10.13 18.96 27.11
C ALA A 565 -11.17 19.79 27.88
N ALA A 566 -11.29 21.09 27.60
CA ALA A 566 -12.15 22.00 28.36
C ALA A 566 -13.63 21.62 28.20
N PRO A 567 -14.37 21.39 29.30
CA PRO A 567 -15.77 20.99 29.24
C PRO A 567 -16.69 22.14 28.80
N LEU A 568 -16.32 23.39 29.09
CA LEU A 568 -17.07 24.59 28.79
C LEU A 568 -16.30 25.50 27.83
N LEU A 569 -17.03 26.09 26.87
CA LEU A 569 -16.47 27.02 25.88
C LEU A 569 -15.84 28.27 26.53
N LYS A 570 -16.43 28.74 27.64
CA LYS A 570 -15.92 29.91 28.37
C LYS A 570 -14.49 29.69 28.87
N ASP A 571 -14.19 28.49 29.39
CA ASP A 571 -12.87 28.14 29.90
C ASP A 571 -11.86 28.07 28.75
N GLN A 572 -12.23 27.39 27.66
CA GLN A 572 -11.44 27.35 26.42
C GLN A 572 -11.10 28.75 25.91
N ALA A 573 -12.10 29.63 25.80
CA ALA A 573 -11.92 31.01 25.35
C ALA A 573 -11.01 31.83 26.28
N GLN A 574 -11.10 31.61 27.59
CA GLN A 574 -10.22 32.24 28.57
C GLN A 574 -8.77 31.77 28.41
N VAL A 575 -8.54 30.47 28.22
CA VAL A 575 -7.21 29.91 27.95
C VAL A 575 -6.61 30.52 26.68
N TRP A 576 -7.39 30.54 25.60
CA TRP A 576 -6.99 31.09 24.31
C TRP A 576 -6.51 32.54 24.44
N ARG A 577 -7.37 33.42 24.99
CA ARG A 577 -7.09 34.87 25.09
C ARG A 577 -5.93 35.19 26.02
N ARG A 578 -5.82 34.49 27.15
CA ARG A 578 -4.80 34.78 28.18
C ARG A 578 -3.44 34.17 27.88
N ARG A 579 -3.38 32.95 27.34
CA ARG A 579 -2.15 32.15 27.25
C ARG A 579 -1.67 31.88 25.82
N VAL A 580 -2.58 31.73 24.86
CA VAL A 580 -2.21 31.25 23.51
C VAL A 580 -2.08 32.41 22.52
N LEU A 581 -3.13 33.21 22.35
CA LEU A 581 -3.23 34.22 21.29
C LEU A 581 -2.07 35.22 21.30
N ARG A 582 -1.74 35.79 22.47
CA ARG A 582 -0.64 36.75 22.61
C ARG A 582 0.71 36.17 22.21
N ARG A 583 0.99 34.93 22.62
CA ARG A 583 2.26 34.25 22.33
C ARG A 583 2.37 33.84 20.86
N LEU A 584 1.24 33.43 20.26
CA LEU A 584 1.19 33.11 18.85
C LEU A 584 1.45 34.34 17.98
N LEU A 585 0.72 35.44 18.21
CA LEU A 585 0.85 36.67 17.42
C LEU A 585 2.20 37.37 17.62
N GLY A 586 2.80 37.25 18.80
CA GLY A 586 4.14 37.80 19.09
C GLY A 586 5.30 36.92 18.65
N SER A 587 5.05 35.76 18.03
CA SER A 587 6.10 34.82 17.65
C SER A 587 6.67 35.11 16.26
N ALA A 588 7.96 34.81 16.08
CA ALA A 588 8.61 34.82 14.75
C ALA A 588 7.97 33.86 13.74
N ALA A 589 7.14 32.90 14.20
CA ALA A 589 6.42 31.99 13.32
C ALA A 589 5.42 32.73 12.41
N VAL A 590 4.84 33.85 12.85
CA VAL A 590 3.95 34.67 12.02
C VAL A 590 4.71 35.28 10.84
N LEU A 591 5.98 35.64 11.03
CA LEU A 591 6.85 36.16 9.96
C LEU A 591 7.18 35.08 8.91
N LEU A 592 7.26 33.81 9.32
CA LEU A 592 7.44 32.70 8.37
C LEU A 592 6.20 32.52 7.48
N LEU A 593 5.00 32.77 8.01
CA LEU A 593 3.76 32.69 7.23
C LEU A 593 3.64 33.83 6.20
N ASP A 594 4.29 34.97 6.46
CA ASP A 594 4.36 36.11 5.53
C ASP A 594 5.37 35.89 4.38
N ASN A 595 6.14 34.79 4.40
CA ASN A 595 7.08 34.43 3.34
C ASN A 595 6.45 33.44 2.35
N ARG A 596 6.30 33.86 1.09
CA ARG A 596 5.75 33.04 -0.01
C ARG A 596 6.46 31.70 -0.19
N VAL A 597 7.80 31.69 -0.11
CA VAL A 597 8.59 30.46 -0.30
C VAL A 597 8.37 29.50 0.86
N ALA A 598 8.27 30.01 2.10
CA ALA A 598 7.95 29.19 3.26
C ALA A 598 6.52 28.61 3.17
N MET A 599 5.55 29.37 2.64
CA MET A 599 4.17 28.91 2.41
C MET A 599 4.07 27.79 1.39
N TRP A 600 4.81 27.88 0.29
CA TRP A 600 4.89 26.76 -0.64
C TRP A 600 5.58 25.55 -0.02
N GLN A 601 6.77 25.72 0.56
CA GLN A 601 7.62 24.60 1.00
C GLN A 601 7.12 23.89 2.26
N LEU A 602 6.43 24.61 3.17
CA LEU A 602 5.97 24.06 4.45
C LEU A 602 4.48 23.71 4.46
N MET A 603 3.66 24.51 3.77
CA MET A 603 2.20 24.41 3.83
C MET A 603 1.56 23.99 2.49
N GLY A 604 2.33 23.92 1.41
CA GLY A 604 1.84 23.55 0.08
C GLY A 604 0.95 24.59 -0.58
N VAL A 605 0.97 25.84 -0.12
CA VAL A 605 0.12 26.93 -0.62
C VAL A 605 0.72 27.51 -1.91
N PRO A 606 0.04 27.41 -3.07
CA PRO A 606 0.55 27.96 -4.33
C PRO A 606 0.68 29.48 -4.30
N ALA A 607 1.51 30.03 -5.20
CA ALA A 607 1.71 31.47 -5.29
C ALA A 607 0.42 32.24 -5.63
N SER A 608 -0.47 31.66 -6.44
CA SER A 608 -1.80 32.21 -6.78
C SER A 608 -2.65 32.39 -5.52
N GLN A 609 -2.85 31.32 -4.74
CA GLN A 609 -3.59 31.37 -3.49
C GLN A 609 -2.92 32.28 -2.44
N TRP A 610 -1.59 32.27 -2.32
CA TRP A 610 -0.86 33.16 -1.40
C TRP A 610 -1.08 34.65 -1.75
N ASN A 611 -1.06 35.00 -3.05
CA ASN A 611 -1.34 36.36 -3.50
C ASN A 611 -2.78 36.78 -3.13
N MET A 612 -3.75 35.87 -3.26
CA MET A 612 -5.14 36.11 -2.83
C MET A 612 -5.22 36.40 -1.33
N LEU A 613 -4.58 35.56 -0.49
CA LEU A 613 -4.51 35.80 0.96
C LEU A 613 -3.89 37.16 1.29
N ARG A 614 -2.78 37.51 0.63
CA ARG A 614 -2.05 38.75 0.92
C ARG A 614 -2.79 40.01 0.47
N SER A 615 -3.67 39.88 -0.53
CA SER A 615 -4.54 40.97 -0.99
C SER A 615 -5.64 41.32 0.03
N GLU A 616 -6.02 40.37 0.89
CA GLU A 616 -7.06 40.55 1.91
C GLU A 616 -6.53 41.20 3.20
N GLY A 617 -5.22 41.19 3.44
CA GLY A 617 -4.62 41.79 4.62
C GLY A 617 -3.23 41.22 4.96
N SER A 618 -2.79 41.45 6.20
CA SER A 618 -1.57 40.85 6.73
C SER A 618 -1.83 39.41 7.18
N MET A 619 -0.79 38.56 7.17
CA MET A 619 -0.91 37.20 7.71
C MET A 619 -1.25 37.17 9.20
N SER A 620 -0.82 38.17 9.97
CA SER A 620 -1.21 38.32 11.38
C SER A 620 -2.72 38.55 11.55
N GLN A 621 -3.33 39.34 10.66
CA GLN A 621 -4.76 39.58 10.64
C GLN A 621 -5.50 38.30 10.20
N TYR A 622 -5.00 37.63 9.16
CA TYR A 622 -5.56 36.35 8.71
C TYR A 622 -5.60 35.30 9.83
N ILE A 623 -4.50 35.13 10.57
CA ILE A 623 -4.43 34.18 11.70
C ILE A 623 -5.45 34.55 12.78
N ARG A 624 -5.56 35.85 13.10
CA ARG A 624 -6.52 36.35 14.09
C ARG A 624 -7.96 36.06 13.66
N ASP A 625 -8.33 36.47 12.46
CA ASP A 625 -9.69 36.30 11.93
C ASP A 625 -10.06 34.82 11.70
N THR A 626 -9.05 33.96 11.49
CA THR A 626 -9.25 32.52 11.34
C THR A 626 -9.42 31.84 12.70
N LEU A 627 -8.48 32.06 13.63
CA LEU A 627 -8.38 31.26 14.86
C LEU A 627 -9.14 31.83 16.06
N ASP A 628 -9.23 33.16 16.21
CA ASP A 628 -9.87 33.78 17.38
C ASP A 628 -11.38 33.49 17.44
N PRO A 629 -12.14 33.62 16.33
CA PRO A 629 -13.55 33.23 16.31
C PRO A 629 -13.73 31.75 16.64
N VAL A 630 -12.96 30.86 16.03
CA VAL A 630 -13.06 29.41 16.25
C VAL A 630 -12.79 29.03 17.70
N ALA A 631 -11.70 29.54 18.27
CA ALA A 631 -11.28 29.23 19.63
C ALA A 631 -12.25 29.75 20.70
N THR A 632 -13.10 30.73 20.38
CA THR A 632 -14.01 31.37 21.33
C THR A 632 -15.49 31.06 21.10
N THR A 633 -15.86 30.52 19.93
CA THR A 633 -17.26 30.20 19.58
C THR A 633 -17.55 28.72 19.38
N THR A 634 -16.53 27.88 19.16
CA THR A 634 -16.72 26.43 18.94
C THR A 634 -16.01 25.60 20.01
N SER A 635 -16.66 24.56 20.55
CA SER A 635 -16.06 23.71 21.58
C SER A 635 -15.16 22.62 20.98
N PHE A 636 -13.87 22.62 21.32
CA PHE A 636 -12.92 21.61 20.85
C PHE A 636 -13.16 20.24 21.50
N ALA A 637 -13.73 20.20 22.70
CA ALA A 637 -14.00 18.95 23.39
C ALA A 637 -15.25 18.22 22.88
N ARG A 638 -16.21 18.92 22.26
CA ARG A 638 -17.56 18.38 21.98
C ARG A 638 -18.11 18.61 20.57
N ASP A 639 -17.59 19.57 19.80
CA ASP A 639 -18.16 19.91 18.49
C ASP A 639 -17.11 20.03 17.39
N ASN A 640 -16.01 20.72 17.66
CA ASN A 640 -14.98 21.00 16.67
C ASN A 640 -13.87 19.95 16.67
N TYR A 641 -14.14 18.83 15.98
CA TYR A 641 -13.21 17.71 15.92
C TYR A 641 -11.94 18.01 15.13
N PHE A 642 -11.94 19.03 14.28
CA PHE A 642 -10.78 19.41 13.47
C PHE A 642 -9.64 19.86 14.38
N TYR A 643 -9.92 20.85 15.23
CA TYR A 643 -8.95 21.36 16.20
C TYR A 643 -8.69 20.39 17.35
N HIS A 644 -9.70 19.58 17.74
CA HIS A 644 -9.48 18.48 18.67
C HIS A 644 -8.40 17.53 18.16
N MET A 645 -8.54 17.04 16.92
CA MET A 645 -7.60 16.09 16.34
C MET A 645 -6.25 16.74 16.07
N LEU A 646 -6.20 18.01 15.66
CA LEU A 646 -4.96 18.79 15.49
C LEU A 646 -4.13 18.79 16.79
N ILE A 647 -4.77 18.88 17.95
CA ILE A 647 -4.10 18.98 19.26
C ILE A 647 -3.87 17.59 19.89
N ALA A 648 -4.87 16.71 19.84
CA ALA A 648 -4.86 15.41 20.51
C ALA A 648 -4.24 14.29 19.65
N HIS A 649 -4.11 14.51 18.34
CA HIS A 649 -3.70 13.52 17.32
C HIS A 649 -4.57 12.26 17.30
N ARG A 650 -5.83 12.41 17.70
CA ARG A 650 -6.89 11.38 17.72
C ARG A 650 -8.24 12.07 17.86
N TYR A 651 -9.32 11.35 17.57
CA TYR A 651 -10.67 11.78 17.88
C TYR A 651 -11.14 11.26 19.25
N SER A 652 -12.18 11.88 19.79
CA SER A 652 -12.90 11.39 20.97
C SER A 652 -14.31 10.98 20.58
N ARG A 653 -14.94 10.07 21.34
CA ARG A 653 -16.32 9.63 21.07
C ARG A 653 -17.33 10.79 21.10
N ALA A 654 -17.03 11.83 21.89
CA ALA A 654 -17.86 13.03 22.00
C ALA A 654 -17.58 14.06 20.89
N CYS A 655 -16.44 13.97 20.19
CA CYS A 655 -16.01 14.96 19.21
C CYS A 655 -15.28 14.24 18.06
N CYS A 656 -16.05 13.78 17.08
CA CYS A 656 -15.55 13.06 15.91
C CYS A 656 -16.43 13.33 14.66
N PRO A 657 -15.88 13.14 13.46
CA PRO A 657 -16.64 13.09 12.21
C PRO A 657 -17.79 12.08 12.22
N ASP A 658 -18.85 12.36 11.47
CA ASP A 658 -20.05 11.50 11.43
C ASP A 658 -19.75 10.07 10.98
N TYR A 659 -18.78 9.87 10.09
CA TYR A 659 -18.37 8.54 9.63
C TYR A 659 -17.76 7.67 10.75
N LEU A 660 -17.31 8.27 11.85
CA LEU A 660 -16.78 7.58 13.03
C LEU A 660 -17.82 7.35 14.13
N THR A 661 -19.00 7.96 14.03
CA THR A 661 -20.10 7.69 14.95
C THR A 661 -20.66 6.30 14.68
N GLU A 662 -21.29 5.67 15.68
CA GLU A 662 -21.86 4.34 15.52
C GLU A 662 -23.00 4.31 14.49
N PRO A 663 -23.93 5.30 14.49
CA PRO A 663 -24.96 5.38 13.45
C PRO A 663 -24.35 5.59 12.05
N GLY A 664 -23.35 6.47 11.93
CA GLY A 664 -22.66 6.71 10.66
C GLY A 664 -21.94 5.47 10.14
N PHE A 665 -21.22 4.76 11.03
CA PHE A 665 -20.58 3.48 10.72
C PHE A 665 -21.58 2.46 10.19
N ARG A 666 -22.74 2.27 10.84
CA ARG A 666 -23.74 1.28 10.40
C ARG A 666 -24.31 1.61 9.01
N ARG A 667 -24.58 2.89 8.73
CA ARG A 667 -25.06 3.34 7.40
C ARG A 667 -23.98 3.14 6.34
N LEU A 668 -22.75 3.56 6.64
CA LEU A 668 -21.61 3.40 5.73
C LEU A 668 -21.18 1.96 5.52
N GLN A 669 -21.37 1.07 6.50
CA GLN A 669 -21.14 -0.36 6.32
C GLN A 669 -22.12 -0.95 5.30
N ARG A 670 -23.39 -0.54 5.32
CA ARG A 670 -24.36 -0.92 4.28
C ARG A 670 -23.95 -0.38 2.91
N ALA A 671 -23.49 0.87 2.84
CA ALA A 671 -22.96 1.46 1.61
C ALA A 671 -21.74 0.68 1.10
N ALA A 672 -20.73 0.43 1.94
CA ALA A 672 -19.52 -0.30 1.57
C ALA A 672 -19.81 -1.74 1.10
N ARG A 673 -20.85 -2.40 1.64
CA ARG A 673 -21.35 -3.72 1.20
C ARG A 673 -22.29 -3.67 -0.01
N GLY A 674 -22.48 -2.50 -0.62
CA GLY A 674 -23.36 -2.29 -1.79
C GLY A 674 -24.86 -2.36 -1.48
N ALA A 675 -25.27 -2.51 -0.22
CA ALA A 675 -26.66 -2.69 0.17
C ALA A 675 -27.47 -1.38 0.24
N ALA A 676 -26.80 -0.23 0.38
CA ALA A 676 -27.46 1.09 0.48
C ALA A 676 -27.70 1.77 -0.89
N GLY A 677 -27.33 1.13 -2.00
CA GLY A 677 -27.36 1.74 -3.34
C GLY A 677 -26.35 2.87 -3.55
N THR A 678 -25.61 3.28 -2.51
CA THR A 678 -24.51 4.23 -2.63
C THR A 678 -23.29 3.57 -3.28
N ALA A 679 -22.74 4.21 -4.30
CA ALA A 679 -21.58 3.76 -5.04
C ALA A 679 -20.47 4.83 -5.04
N PHE A 680 -19.25 4.45 -4.64
CA PHE A 680 -18.05 5.29 -4.71
C PHE A 680 -17.21 4.92 -5.93
N SER A 681 -16.93 5.89 -6.79
CA SER A 681 -16.09 5.75 -7.97
C SER A 681 -14.78 6.48 -7.71
N ILE A 682 -13.68 5.76 -7.50
CA ILE A 682 -12.38 6.34 -7.11
C ILE A 682 -11.52 6.55 -8.36
N HIS A 683 -11.23 7.81 -8.67
CA HIS A 683 -10.45 8.26 -9.82
C HIS A 683 -9.08 8.74 -9.34
N THR A 684 -8.01 8.08 -9.78
CA THR A 684 -6.66 8.63 -9.63
C THR A 684 -6.33 9.44 -10.88
N ALA A 685 -6.75 10.69 -10.91
CA ALA A 685 -6.70 11.59 -12.07
C ALA A 685 -6.89 13.05 -11.63
N THR A 686 -6.73 14.00 -12.56
CA THR A 686 -7.15 15.38 -12.33
C THR A 686 -8.68 15.51 -12.38
N ILE A 687 -9.23 16.58 -11.80
CA ILE A 687 -10.66 16.90 -11.90
C ILE A 687 -11.05 17.08 -13.37
N SER A 688 -10.29 17.89 -14.11
CA SER A 688 -10.49 18.13 -15.53
C SER A 688 -10.51 16.85 -16.38
N ASP A 689 -9.60 15.89 -16.16
CA ASP A 689 -9.57 14.61 -16.89
C ASP A 689 -10.80 13.76 -16.58
N THR A 690 -11.19 13.72 -15.30
CA THR A 690 -12.38 13.01 -14.86
C THR A 690 -13.63 13.61 -15.52
N LEU A 691 -13.80 14.94 -15.46
CA LEU A 691 -14.90 15.66 -16.10
C LEU A 691 -14.95 15.45 -17.62
N ARG A 692 -13.80 15.27 -18.28
CA ARG A 692 -13.71 14.95 -19.72
C ARG A 692 -14.22 13.57 -20.08
N SER A 693 -14.07 12.59 -19.19
CA SER A 693 -14.61 11.25 -19.40
C SER A 693 -16.10 11.11 -19.09
N MET A 694 -16.69 12.07 -18.37
CA MET A 694 -18.11 12.08 -18.01
C MET A 694 -19.01 12.51 -19.17
N ARG A 695 -20.21 11.93 -19.21
CA ARG A 695 -21.25 12.30 -20.17
C ARG A 695 -21.81 13.68 -19.83
N PRO A 696 -22.29 14.45 -20.83
CA PRO A 696 -22.99 15.69 -20.56
C PRO A 696 -24.20 15.46 -19.66
N GLY A 697 -24.35 16.27 -18.60
CA GLY A 697 -25.46 16.17 -17.66
C GLY A 697 -25.41 15.00 -16.68
N GLU A 698 -24.30 14.26 -16.59
CA GLU A 698 -24.13 13.13 -15.67
C GLU A 698 -24.07 13.55 -14.19
N LEU A 699 -23.48 14.71 -13.91
CA LEU A 699 -23.31 15.22 -12.55
C LEU A 699 -24.52 16.03 -12.09
N SER A 700 -24.93 15.80 -10.84
CA SER A 700 -25.88 16.67 -10.15
C SER A 700 -25.19 17.83 -9.43
N LYS A 701 -24.08 17.52 -8.75
CA LYS A 701 -23.39 18.41 -7.80
C LYS A 701 -21.88 18.16 -7.89
N ALA A 702 -21.09 19.21 -7.72
CA ALA A 702 -19.63 19.10 -7.64
C ALA A 702 -19.09 19.89 -6.44
N VAL A 703 -18.17 19.32 -5.68
CA VAL A 703 -17.45 19.98 -4.58
C VAL A 703 -15.98 20.01 -4.94
N VAL A 704 -15.48 21.19 -5.31
CA VAL A 704 -14.10 21.39 -5.79
C VAL A 704 -13.18 21.98 -4.72
N MET A 705 -13.65 22.10 -3.47
CA MET A 705 -12.87 22.66 -2.36
C MET A 705 -12.27 24.04 -2.72
N ASP A 706 -11.05 24.35 -2.33
CA ASP A 706 -10.30 25.56 -2.70
C ASP A 706 -9.41 25.40 -3.94
N HIS A 707 -9.57 24.31 -4.68
CA HIS A 707 -8.75 23.98 -5.86
C HIS A 707 -8.76 25.08 -6.93
N MET A 708 -9.87 25.81 -7.06
CA MET A 708 -9.96 26.93 -8.02
C MET A 708 -9.00 28.09 -7.68
N ASP A 709 -8.58 28.24 -6.42
CA ASP A 709 -7.61 29.27 -6.03
C ASP A 709 -6.19 28.99 -6.57
N TRP A 710 -5.94 27.77 -7.07
CA TRP A 710 -4.61 27.33 -7.49
C TRP A 710 -4.32 27.75 -8.93
N PHE A 711 -5.35 27.95 -9.74
CA PHE A 711 -5.25 28.14 -11.19
C PHE A 711 -4.90 29.57 -11.62
N GLY A 712 -4.37 29.68 -12.84
CA GLY A 712 -4.45 30.91 -13.62
C GLY A 712 -5.81 31.08 -14.32
N PRO A 713 -6.09 32.27 -14.90
CA PRO A 713 -7.37 32.56 -15.55
C PRO A 713 -7.82 31.56 -16.62
N ASP A 714 -6.91 31.15 -17.50
CA ASP A 714 -7.23 30.26 -18.63
C ASP A 714 -7.53 28.82 -18.16
N GLU A 715 -6.76 28.33 -17.19
CA GLU A 715 -6.94 27.00 -16.59
C GLU A 715 -8.27 26.91 -15.84
N ALA A 716 -8.59 27.95 -15.04
CA ALA A 716 -9.87 28.04 -14.35
C ALA A 716 -11.04 28.07 -15.34
N GLU A 717 -10.93 28.81 -16.45
CA GLU A 717 -11.98 28.83 -17.47
C GLU A 717 -12.20 27.45 -18.11
N ALA A 718 -11.11 26.75 -18.45
CA ALA A 718 -11.19 25.42 -19.03
C ALA A 718 -11.89 24.42 -18.10
N GLU A 719 -11.58 24.44 -16.80
CA GLU A 719 -12.24 23.56 -15.83
C GLU A 719 -13.72 23.95 -15.60
N VAL A 720 -14.04 25.25 -15.56
CA VAL A 720 -15.43 25.74 -15.49
C VAL A 720 -16.26 25.28 -16.69
N ARG A 721 -15.70 25.32 -17.91
CA ARG A 721 -16.37 24.78 -19.11
C ARG A 721 -16.61 23.27 -19.01
N ALA A 722 -15.63 22.53 -18.49
CA ALA A 722 -15.77 21.09 -18.26
C ALA A 722 -16.87 20.78 -17.21
N LEU A 723 -16.91 21.54 -16.12
CA LEU A 723 -17.96 21.46 -15.10
C LEU A 723 -19.34 21.77 -15.70
N ARG A 724 -19.45 22.82 -16.52
CA ARG A 724 -20.71 23.18 -17.20
C ARG A 724 -21.23 22.02 -18.04
N ARG A 725 -20.37 21.37 -18.82
CA ARG A 725 -20.78 20.23 -19.67
C ARG A 725 -21.27 19.07 -18.81
N ALA A 726 -20.50 18.68 -17.79
CA ALA A 726 -20.78 17.51 -16.98
C ALA A 726 -22.02 17.68 -16.08
N LEU A 727 -22.33 18.90 -15.62
CA LEU A 727 -23.49 19.16 -14.77
C LEU A 727 -24.83 19.11 -15.52
N LYS A 728 -25.85 18.52 -14.90
CA LYS A 728 -27.25 18.60 -15.34
C LYS A 728 -27.79 20.01 -15.19
N GLN A 729 -28.90 20.31 -15.88
CA GLN A 729 -29.58 21.59 -15.75
C GLN A 729 -30.00 21.83 -14.28
N GLY A 730 -29.71 23.00 -13.73
CA GLY A 730 -29.93 23.31 -12.30
C GLY A 730 -28.98 22.60 -11.33
N GLY A 731 -28.05 21.77 -11.81
CA GLY A 731 -26.93 21.27 -11.01
C GLY A 731 -25.95 22.39 -10.64
N PHE A 732 -25.13 22.18 -9.62
CA PHE A 732 -24.27 23.25 -9.10
C PHE A 732 -22.90 22.79 -8.60
N VAL A 733 -21.99 23.76 -8.52
CA VAL A 733 -20.63 23.61 -7.97
C VAL A 733 -20.56 24.34 -6.63
N LEU A 734 -19.91 23.72 -5.65
CA LEU A 734 -19.53 24.32 -4.37
C LEU A 734 -18.01 24.42 -4.26
N TRP A 735 -17.53 25.56 -3.77
CA TRP A 735 -16.12 25.79 -3.49
C TRP A 735 -15.97 26.77 -2.33
N ARG A 736 -14.82 26.69 -1.65
CA ARG A 736 -14.36 27.70 -0.68
C ARG A 736 -13.19 28.46 -1.29
N SER A 737 -12.94 29.68 -0.83
CA SER A 737 -11.80 30.46 -1.32
C SER A 737 -11.06 31.20 -0.20
N ALA A 738 -9.75 31.32 -0.38
CA ALA A 738 -8.87 32.16 0.41
C ALA A 738 -9.20 33.66 0.29
N ALA A 739 -9.85 34.08 -0.80
CA ALA A 739 -10.34 35.46 -0.97
C ALA A 739 -11.80 35.59 -0.53
N ARG A 740 -12.22 36.80 -0.13
CA ARG A 740 -13.64 37.11 0.13
C ARG A 740 -14.44 37.14 -1.17
N ILE A 741 -13.84 37.68 -2.23
CA ILE A 741 -14.43 37.75 -3.58
C ILE A 741 -13.39 37.20 -4.58
N PRO A 742 -13.43 35.90 -4.89
CA PRO A 742 -12.50 35.29 -5.85
C PRO A 742 -12.72 35.83 -7.27
N TRP A 743 -11.63 36.05 -8.00
CA TRP A 743 -11.65 36.60 -9.35
C TRP A 743 -12.35 35.69 -10.37
N TYR A 744 -12.31 34.37 -10.17
CA TYR A 744 -12.89 33.38 -11.08
C TYR A 744 -14.43 33.27 -11.00
N ILE A 745 -15.10 34.06 -10.16
CA ILE A 745 -16.56 34.24 -10.23
C ILE A 745 -16.97 34.65 -11.65
N ALA A 746 -16.22 35.57 -12.26
CA ALA A 746 -16.45 36.03 -13.62
C ALA A 746 -16.37 34.88 -14.63
N ASN A 747 -15.45 33.92 -14.45
CA ASN A 747 -15.34 32.74 -15.31
C ASN A 747 -16.61 31.87 -15.22
N PHE A 748 -17.16 31.67 -14.03
CA PHE A 748 -18.42 30.95 -13.84
C PHE A 748 -19.59 31.68 -14.51
N GLU A 749 -19.74 32.98 -14.27
CA GLU A 749 -20.82 33.79 -14.84
C GLU A 749 -20.77 33.84 -16.38
N ALA A 750 -19.58 34.06 -16.95
CA ALA A 750 -19.36 34.06 -18.39
C ALA A 750 -19.69 32.70 -19.04
N ASN A 751 -19.54 31.61 -18.28
CA ASN A 751 -19.90 30.26 -18.71
C ASN A 751 -21.32 29.84 -18.26
N GLY A 752 -22.21 30.81 -18.05
CA GLY A 752 -23.64 30.58 -17.85
C GLY A 752 -23.99 29.93 -16.51
N PHE A 753 -23.24 30.26 -15.45
CA PHE A 753 -23.65 29.95 -14.08
C PHE A 753 -24.20 31.19 -13.39
N ARG A 754 -25.13 30.99 -12.47
CA ARG A 754 -25.49 31.98 -11.46
C ARG A 754 -24.69 31.70 -10.20
N VAL A 755 -23.84 32.65 -9.81
CA VAL A 755 -22.99 32.53 -8.63
C VAL A 755 -23.64 33.24 -7.44
N GLU A 756 -23.63 32.57 -6.29
CA GLU A 756 -24.16 33.07 -5.03
C GLU A 756 -23.10 32.89 -3.93
N ALA A 757 -22.83 33.96 -3.18
CA ALA A 757 -22.02 33.91 -1.98
C ALA A 757 -22.86 33.37 -0.82
N LEU A 758 -22.54 32.16 -0.36
CA LEU A 758 -23.25 31.53 0.76
C LEU A 758 -22.76 32.08 2.10
N ALA A 759 -21.45 32.34 2.19
CA ALA A 759 -20.85 32.99 3.34
C ALA A 759 -19.60 33.77 2.91
N VAL A 760 -19.40 34.94 3.51
CA VAL A 760 -18.20 35.75 3.32
C VAL A 760 -17.72 36.23 4.69
N ARG A 761 -16.42 36.07 4.95
CA ARG A 761 -15.79 36.45 6.21
C ARG A 761 -15.94 37.95 6.42
N GLN A 762 -16.41 38.31 7.61
CA GLN A 762 -16.43 39.69 8.09
C GLN A 762 -15.21 39.89 9.00
N PRO A 763 -14.19 40.66 8.58
CA PRO A 763 -12.98 40.87 9.38
C PRO A 763 -13.31 41.46 10.76
N ASN A 764 -12.55 41.09 11.78
CA ASN A 764 -12.72 41.57 13.16
C ASN A 764 -14.08 41.22 13.81
N THR A 765 -14.80 40.23 13.28
CA THR A 765 -16.01 39.69 13.91
C THR A 765 -15.73 38.33 14.55
N GLN A 766 -16.66 37.86 15.38
CA GLN A 766 -16.62 36.49 15.94
C GLN A 766 -17.45 35.52 15.10
N ALA A 767 -17.90 35.92 13.91
CA ALA A 767 -18.63 35.04 13.00
C ALA A 767 -17.65 34.08 12.32
N VAL A 768 -17.98 32.79 12.36
CA VAL A 768 -17.25 31.73 11.66
C VAL A 768 -18.04 31.29 10.42
N LEU A 769 -17.34 30.97 9.34
CA LEU A 769 -17.98 30.38 8.15
C LEU A 769 -18.36 28.92 8.40
N ASP A 770 -17.49 28.20 9.09
CA ASP A 770 -17.66 26.82 9.51
C ASP A 770 -16.73 26.49 10.68
N ARG A 771 -16.71 25.24 11.16
CA ARG A 771 -15.86 24.85 12.30
C ARG A 771 -14.35 24.91 12.00
N VAL A 772 -13.95 24.95 10.73
CA VAL A 772 -12.54 25.09 10.34
C VAL A 772 -12.16 26.56 10.23
N ASN A 773 -13.04 27.38 9.64
CA ASN A 773 -12.88 28.81 9.43
C ASN A 773 -11.59 29.22 8.71
N MET A 774 -10.96 28.32 7.94
CA MET A 774 -9.71 28.61 7.24
C MET A 774 -9.94 29.58 6.06
N TYR A 775 -11.04 29.39 5.35
CA TYR A 775 -11.35 30.16 4.13
C TYR A 775 -12.06 31.48 4.43
N ALA A 776 -11.92 32.43 3.51
CA ALA A 776 -12.54 33.75 3.61
C ALA A 776 -13.94 33.80 2.98
N SER A 777 -14.31 32.80 2.18
CA SER A 777 -15.63 32.73 1.56
C SER A 777 -16.05 31.30 1.19
N PHE A 778 -17.35 31.12 0.98
CA PHE A 778 -17.99 29.89 0.53
C PHE A 778 -19.07 30.24 -0.52
N TYR A 779 -19.04 29.57 -1.67
CA TYR A 779 -19.81 29.95 -2.85
C TYR A 779 -20.54 28.75 -3.49
N LYS A 780 -21.62 29.08 -4.21
CA LYS A 780 -22.39 28.16 -5.04
C LYS A 780 -22.55 28.73 -6.46
N ALA A 781 -22.19 27.96 -7.47
CA ALA A 781 -22.47 28.27 -8.88
C ALA A 781 -23.51 27.30 -9.44
N THR A 782 -24.71 27.79 -9.74
CA THR A 782 -25.80 26.98 -10.31
C THR A 782 -25.82 27.13 -11.83
N LYS A 783 -25.85 26.00 -12.56
CA LYS A 783 -25.93 25.99 -14.02
C LYS A 783 -27.29 26.52 -14.47
N LEU A 784 -27.27 27.62 -15.26
CA LEU A 784 -28.43 28.31 -15.82
C LEU A 784 -29.02 27.62 -17.03
#